data_AF-A0A356EDG3-F1
#
_entry.id   AF-A0A356EDG3-F1
#
_cell.length_a   1.000
_cell.length_b   1.000
_cell.length_c   1.000
_cell.angle_alpha   90.00
_cell.angle_beta   90.00
_cell.angle_gamma   90.00
#
_symmetry.space_group_name_H-M   'P 1'
#
loop_
_entity.id
_entity.type
_entity.pdbx_description
1 polymer ?
#
loop_
_entity_poly.entity_id
_entity_poly.type
_entity_poly.pdbx_seq_one_letter_code
_entity_poly.pdbx_strand_id
1 'polypeptide(L)'
;MSAPIDVFQLIKAFANRNNLYAFEYRSFATAVQRQAKNSDQTNPQYRELATTPDTVLVPRLFLFAREKRLSLLLAGNEIQMVQLPDAFTRPLRAEYQRLEENPDVPFPDEQLFRDAIPPEWVQAISIDTDLDALLDDERERPVFIYRLFFPDGLKQMLLPAESMGDKLLEYAVLKIRNYLRKGSNKDYIHQRLTGAFPGKENLLRETMTAVLIKPFDAIREMREGRSDFSYPFWAYLISSIKKDLGGKGEPTADDIAAWQAAYLMDVFNNHIKGKAQRIQEKETAFRSLEILIRKAPYIYTMNEICDFRDTQSRPLLGSYSREELEEWLRVQTTKAEGAQLPPLLLLRSAAGLQIFIAKENLLPYTIKLLNDTRPLIRSILIREWRALLYKFESIPPMNDDAAFCRDLNQRLPQVMPALEPALDSGYLPLMYAETQDERGRQPDLGQFFGNNRVAGLDILLGLDRKNLLTDVRILLPVWYTIPVLSWFFRLFASAGQKRQQRKAAKAGLQAGKVEETTKVTANSRALEFAQAAREAEKKMLPAEYSLDQYLQHLVGRWNTLLDANAKANLTEDINSLVRDYLRGILRNLRPSAFNPERIKTLAANLADRPNLLQIRNHAALEEYIRIYMIKLLKR
;
A
#
# COMPACT_ATOMS: atom_id res chain seq x y z
N MET A 1 -34.29 8.66 48.48
CA MET A 1 -33.85 10.08 48.42
C MET A 1 -34.81 10.83 47.52
N SER A 2 -35.32 11.99 47.92
CA SER A 2 -36.14 12.83 47.04
C SER A 2 -35.25 13.47 45.96
N ALA A 3 -35.79 13.63 44.75
CA ALA A 3 -35.12 14.43 43.72
C ALA A 3 -34.98 15.89 44.19
N PRO A 4 -33.85 16.57 43.93
CA PRO A 4 -33.68 17.97 44.32
C PRO A 4 -34.67 18.86 43.56
N ILE A 5 -35.28 19.82 44.26
CA ILE A 5 -36.16 20.82 43.64
C ILE A 5 -35.39 21.59 42.55
N ASP A 6 -35.92 21.55 41.32
CA ASP A 6 -35.40 22.34 40.20
C ASP A 6 -35.84 23.81 40.34
N VAL A 7 -34.97 24.59 40.99
CA VAL A 7 -35.14 26.04 41.16
C VAL A 7 -35.18 26.77 39.80
N PHE A 8 -34.56 26.24 38.74
CA PHE A 8 -34.62 26.85 37.40
C PHE A 8 -36.01 26.67 36.75
N GLN A 9 -36.67 25.54 36.99
CA GLN A 9 -38.08 25.37 36.60
C GLN A 9 -39.01 26.27 37.41
N LEU A 10 -38.76 26.49 38.71
CA LEU A 10 -39.52 27.48 39.49
C LEU A 10 -39.36 28.89 38.93
N ILE A 11 -38.13 29.27 38.55
CA ILE A 11 -37.83 30.55 37.88
C ILE A 11 -38.58 30.66 36.55
N LYS A 12 -38.49 29.64 35.67
CA LYS A 12 -39.21 29.64 34.39
C LYS A 12 -40.72 29.65 34.55
N ALA A 13 -41.27 28.94 35.53
CA ALA A 13 -42.71 28.95 35.82
C ALA A 13 -43.19 30.32 36.32
N PHE A 14 -42.42 30.98 37.20
CA PHE A 14 -42.73 32.33 37.68
C PHE A 14 -42.61 33.38 36.57
N ALA A 15 -41.54 33.32 35.77
CA ALA A 15 -41.32 34.17 34.60
C ALA A 15 -42.49 34.06 33.61
N ASN A 16 -42.81 32.84 33.14
CA ASN A 16 -43.90 32.59 32.20
C ASN A 16 -45.27 32.99 32.76
N ARG A 17 -45.57 32.69 34.03
CA ARG A 17 -46.88 32.99 34.65
C ARG A 17 -47.16 34.50 34.73
N ASN A 18 -46.12 35.33 34.87
CA ASN A 18 -46.26 36.78 34.96
C ASN A 18 -45.87 37.50 33.65
N ASN A 19 -45.47 36.76 32.60
CA ASN A 19 -44.86 37.29 31.37
C ASN A 19 -43.67 38.24 31.64
N LEU A 20 -42.81 37.88 32.61
CA LEU A 20 -41.64 38.65 33.02
C LEU A 20 -40.34 37.95 32.63
N TYR A 21 -39.39 38.72 32.11
CA TYR A 21 -38.05 38.24 31.72
C TYR A 21 -36.93 38.84 32.60
N ALA A 22 -37.24 39.93 33.30
CA ALA A 22 -36.49 40.48 34.41
C ALA A 22 -37.47 40.69 35.58
N PHE A 23 -37.10 40.32 36.81
CA PHE A 23 -37.97 40.44 37.98
C PHE A 23 -37.19 40.58 39.28
N GLU A 24 -37.80 41.22 40.29
CA GLU A 24 -37.19 41.37 41.62
C GLU A 24 -37.10 40.03 42.36
N TYR A 25 -35.94 39.77 42.97
CA TYR A 25 -35.71 38.53 43.71
C TYR A 25 -36.66 38.38 44.90
N ARG A 26 -36.88 39.43 45.70
CA ARG A 26 -37.78 39.42 46.87
C ARG A 26 -39.22 39.05 46.50
N SER A 27 -39.69 39.51 45.34
CA SER A 27 -41.02 39.19 44.80
C SER A 27 -41.13 37.72 44.36
N PHE A 28 -40.10 37.18 43.72
CA PHE A 28 -40.00 35.75 43.38
C PHE A 28 -39.92 34.86 44.64
N ALA A 29 -39.02 35.18 45.58
CA ALA A 29 -38.84 34.41 46.83
C ALA A 29 -40.14 34.36 47.65
N THR A 30 -40.88 35.47 47.73
CA THR A 30 -42.20 35.54 48.38
C THR A 30 -43.23 34.63 47.69
N ALA A 31 -43.24 34.57 46.35
CA ALA A 31 -44.15 33.71 45.61
C ALA A 31 -43.80 32.22 45.81
N VAL A 32 -42.51 31.85 45.76
CA VAL A 32 -42.03 30.49 46.06
C VAL A 32 -42.36 30.09 47.49
N GLN A 33 -42.15 30.97 48.48
CA GLN A 33 -42.47 30.69 49.89
C GLN A 33 -43.98 30.42 50.09
N ARG A 34 -44.87 31.18 49.41
CA ARG A 34 -46.33 30.95 49.43
C ARG A 34 -46.70 29.61 48.78
N GLN A 35 -46.09 29.26 47.65
CA GLN A 35 -46.30 27.97 46.99
C GLN A 35 -45.79 26.80 47.84
N ALA A 36 -44.62 26.95 48.47
CA ALA A 36 -44.03 25.95 49.36
C ALA A 36 -44.89 25.70 50.61
N LYS A 37 -45.46 26.75 51.23
CA LYS A 37 -46.40 26.63 52.37
C LYS A 37 -47.67 25.84 52.02
N ASN A 38 -48.13 25.91 50.78
CA ASN A 38 -49.30 25.17 50.27
C ASN A 38 -48.93 23.76 49.74
N SER A 39 -47.65 23.38 49.79
CA SER A 39 -47.14 22.07 49.34
C SER A 39 -46.91 21.13 50.53
N ASP A 40 -46.64 19.85 50.26
CA ASP A 40 -46.46 18.81 51.28
C ASP A 40 -45.28 19.11 52.23
N GLN A 41 -45.62 19.39 53.50
CA GLN A 41 -44.69 19.73 54.58
C GLN A 41 -43.96 18.51 55.19
N THR A 42 -44.23 17.28 54.72
CA THR A 42 -43.45 16.09 55.09
C THR A 42 -42.09 16.05 54.38
N ASN A 43 -41.97 16.68 53.20
CA ASN A 43 -40.71 16.82 52.48
C ASN A 43 -39.87 17.97 53.08
N PRO A 44 -38.63 17.72 53.58
CA PRO A 44 -37.78 18.77 54.15
C PRO A 44 -37.54 19.96 53.22
N GLN A 45 -37.40 19.74 51.91
CA GLN A 45 -37.06 20.81 50.96
C GLN A 45 -38.20 21.83 50.77
N TYR A 46 -39.47 21.40 50.87
CA TYR A 46 -40.61 22.34 50.87
C TYR A 46 -40.76 23.06 52.22
N ARG A 47 -40.39 22.42 53.33
CA ARG A 47 -40.35 23.05 54.65
C ARG A 47 -39.30 24.17 54.72
N GLU A 48 -38.09 23.90 54.22
CA GLU A 48 -37.01 24.89 54.12
C GLU A 48 -37.40 26.10 53.24
N LEU A 49 -37.98 25.84 52.06
CA LEU A 49 -38.53 26.91 51.19
C LEU A 49 -39.70 27.68 51.83
N ALA A 50 -40.48 27.05 52.70
CA ALA A 50 -41.58 27.69 53.43
C ALA A 50 -41.09 28.57 54.59
N THR A 51 -39.99 28.22 55.26
CA THR A 51 -39.44 28.99 56.38
C THR A 51 -38.42 30.04 55.95
N THR A 52 -37.40 29.63 55.20
CA THR A 52 -36.19 30.43 54.90
C THR A 52 -35.79 30.22 53.43
N PRO A 53 -36.57 30.75 52.46
CA PRO A 53 -36.37 30.47 51.04
C PRO A 53 -34.97 30.81 50.53
N ASP A 54 -34.34 31.85 51.06
CA ASP A 54 -33.03 32.33 50.64
C ASP A 54 -31.92 31.28 50.79
N THR A 55 -31.99 30.41 51.81
CA THR A 55 -30.98 29.37 52.05
C THR A 55 -30.95 28.32 50.94
N VAL A 56 -32.06 28.15 50.22
CA VAL A 56 -32.18 27.20 49.09
C VAL A 56 -32.05 27.92 47.75
N LEU A 57 -32.63 29.12 47.62
CA LEU A 57 -32.70 29.86 46.36
C LEU A 57 -31.40 30.58 46.01
N VAL A 58 -30.78 31.30 46.96
CA VAL A 58 -29.60 32.15 46.68
C VAL A 58 -28.39 31.33 46.19
N PRO A 59 -28.00 30.20 46.81
CA PRO A 59 -26.89 29.38 46.31
C PRO A 59 -27.16 28.80 44.92
N ARG A 60 -28.43 28.48 44.59
CA ARG A 60 -28.83 27.99 43.27
C ARG A 60 -28.83 29.08 42.21
N LEU A 61 -29.24 30.31 42.55
CA LEU A 61 -29.15 31.46 41.67
C LEU A 61 -27.70 31.77 41.29
N PHE A 62 -26.77 31.83 42.25
CA PHE A 62 -25.35 32.03 41.96
C PHE A 62 -24.73 30.88 41.12
N LEU A 63 -25.19 29.64 41.33
CA LEU A 63 -24.78 28.50 40.49
C LEU A 63 -25.28 28.67 39.05
N PHE A 64 -26.55 29.01 38.84
CA PHE A 64 -27.10 29.24 37.48
C PHE A 64 -26.51 30.48 36.79
N ALA A 65 -26.11 31.51 37.55
CA ALA A 65 -25.36 32.65 37.04
C ALA A 65 -23.96 32.24 36.56
N ARG A 66 -23.26 31.38 37.32
CA ARG A 66 -21.98 30.79 36.89
C ARG A 66 -22.13 29.88 35.67
N GLU A 67 -23.26 29.21 35.51
CA GLU A 67 -23.64 28.48 34.28
C GLU A 67 -24.12 29.40 33.14
N LYS A 68 -24.07 30.74 33.30
CA LYS A 68 -24.60 31.77 32.37
C LYS A 68 -26.11 31.69 32.06
N ARG A 69 -26.89 30.87 32.76
CA ARG A 69 -28.31 30.59 32.44
C ARG A 69 -29.28 31.70 32.86
N LEU A 70 -28.82 32.60 33.73
CA LEU A 70 -29.48 33.81 34.19
C LEU A 70 -28.39 34.82 34.60
N SER A 71 -28.74 36.09 34.75
CA SER A 71 -27.86 37.12 35.31
C SER A 71 -28.48 37.74 36.56
N LEU A 72 -27.65 38.29 37.44
CA LEU A 72 -28.03 38.76 38.78
C LEU A 72 -27.54 40.19 38.99
N LEU A 73 -28.47 41.14 39.13
CA LEU A 73 -28.14 42.49 39.54
C LEU A 73 -28.13 42.55 41.08
N LEU A 74 -26.97 42.89 41.65
CA LEU A 74 -26.73 42.94 43.09
C LEU A 74 -26.81 44.39 43.60
N ALA A 75 -27.55 44.58 44.70
CA ALA A 75 -27.56 45.82 45.46
C ALA A 75 -26.74 45.62 46.75
N GLY A 76 -25.45 45.97 46.69
CA GLY A 76 -24.50 45.61 47.75
C GLY A 76 -24.29 44.10 47.81
N ASN A 77 -24.78 43.45 48.87
CA ASN A 77 -24.66 42.01 49.09
C ASN A 77 -25.99 41.24 48.93
N GLU A 78 -27.08 41.90 48.50
CA GLU A 78 -28.36 41.27 48.20
C GLU A 78 -28.60 41.16 46.69
N ILE A 79 -29.27 40.10 46.25
CA ILE A 79 -29.80 40.00 44.88
C ILE A 79 -31.03 40.93 44.80
N GLN A 80 -30.95 41.97 43.96
CA GLN A 80 -32.07 42.86 43.70
C GLN A 80 -32.97 42.28 42.60
N MET A 81 -32.37 41.93 41.45
CA MET A 81 -33.10 41.50 40.25
C MET A 81 -32.46 40.26 39.63
N VAL A 82 -33.30 39.35 39.13
CA VAL A 82 -32.92 38.21 38.30
C VAL A 82 -33.33 38.51 36.86
N GLN A 83 -32.40 38.35 35.91
CA GLN A 83 -32.64 38.51 34.48
C GLN A 83 -32.46 37.18 33.75
N LEU A 84 -33.28 36.93 32.73
CA LEU A 84 -33.21 35.76 31.85
C LEU A 84 -32.78 36.15 30.43
N PRO A 85 -32.04 35.30 29.68
CA PRO A 85 -31.65 35.58 28.29
C PRO A 85 -32.84 35.91 27.37
N ASP A 86 -34.00 35.30 27.63
CA ASP A 86 -35.28 35.58 26.96
C ASP A 86 -35.70 37.06 26.96
N ALA A 87 -35.20 37.88 27.91
CA ALA A 87 -35.43 39.33 27.92
C ALA A 87 -34.85 40.03 26.69
N PHE A 88 -33.74 39.52 26.16
CA PHE A 88 -33.00 40.10 25.05
C PHE A 88 -33.18 39.30 23.76
N THR A 89 -33.23 37.96 23.83
CA THR A 89 -33.37 37.12 22.63
C THR A 89 -34.77 37.21 22.01
N ARG A 90 -35.85 37.34 22.81
CA ARG A 90 -37.22 37.41 22.25
C ARG A 90 -37.49 38.69 21.47
N PRO A 91 -37.18 39.91 21.96
CA PRO A 91 -37.33 41.13 21.16
C PRO A 91 -36.45 41.09 19.90
N LEU A 92 -35.19 40.64 20.03
CA LEU A 92 -34.27 40.57 18.91
C LEU A 92 -34.78 39.63 17.80
N ARG A 93 -35.27 38.44 18.15
CA ARG A 93 -35.92 37.51 17.22
C ARG A 93 -37.15 38.13 16.55
N ALA A 94 -37.97 38.88 17.30
CA ALA A 94 -39.16 39.52 16.76
C ALA A 94 -38.83 40.61 15.71
N GLU A 95 -37.77 41.41 15.91
CA GLU A 95 -37.33 42.38 14.88
C GLU A 95 -36.74 41.68 13.65
N TYR A 96 -35.99 40.58 13.82
CA TYR A 96 -35.52 39.78 12.68
C TYR A 96 -36.66 39.12 11.88
N GLN A 97 -37.74 38.69 12.54
CA GLN A 97 -38.96 38.24 11.87
C GLN A 97 -39.64 39.37 11.08
N ARG A 98 -39.70 40.60 11.62
CA ARG A 98 -40.19 41.77 10.87
C ARG A 98 -39.31 42.13 9.68
N LEU A 99 -37.99 41.97 9.78
CA LEU A 99 -37.04 42.22 8.68
C LEU A 99 -37.23 41.21 7.53
N GLU A 100 -37.66 39.98 7.85
CA GLU A 100 -38.03 38.95 6.89
C GLU A 100 -39.25 39.36 6.02
N GLU A 101 -40.22 40.05 6.62
CA GLU A 101 -41.39 40.64 5.95
C GLU A 101 -41.07 42.00 5.28
N ASN A 102 -40.31 42.86 5.97
CA ASN A 102 -40.08 44.27 5.64
C ASN A 102 -38.55 44.57 5.55
N PRO A 103 -37.92 44.36 4.37
CA PRO A 103 -36.47 44.50 4.20
C PRO A 103 -35.93 45.94 4.22
N ASP A 104 -36.72 46.95 4.55
CA ASP A 104 -36.30 48.32 4.86
C ASP A 104 -35.81 48.42 6.31
N VAL A 105 -36.59 47.93 7.29
CA VAL A 105 -36.29 47.94 8.75
C VAL A 105 -34.82 47.61 9.05
N PRO A 106 -33.99 48.56 9.53
CA PRO A 106 -32.54 48.37 9.72
C PRO A 106 -32.18 47.17 10.60
N PHE A 107 -30.96 46.66 10.47
CA PHE A 107 -30.48 45.61 11.38
C PHE A 107 -30.48 46.11 12.83
N PRO A 108 -30.98 45.31 13.80
CA PRO A 108 -31.02 45.73 15.19
C PRO A 108 -29.64 46.08 15.76
N ASP A 109 -29.56 47.18 16.49
CA ASP A 109 -28.41 47.52 17.34
C ASP A 109 -28.83 47.60 18.81
N GLU A 110 -27.95 48.10 19.68
CA GLU A 110 -28.22 48.19 21.12
C GLU A 110 -29.34 49.18 21.48
N GLN A 111 -29.75 50.07 20.57
CA GLN A 111 -30.85 51.03 20.79
C GLN A 111 -32.22 50.33 20.85
N LEU A 112 -32.30 49.04 20.49
CA LEU A 112 -33.48 48.19 20.72
C LEU A 112 -33.77 47.97 22.21
N PHE A 113 -32.75 48.02 23.08
CA PHE A 113 -32.86 47.71 24.50
C PHE A 113 -32.75 48.96 25.37
N ARG A 114 -33.54 49.01 26.45
CA ARG A 114 -33.46 50.07 27.46
C ARG A 114 -32.38 49.82 28.50
N ASP A 115 -32.12 48.54 28.78
CA ASP A 115 -31.13 48.06 29.73
C ASP A 115 -29.93 47.48 28.96
N ALA A 116 -28.73 47.62 29.52
CA ALA A 116 -27.52 47.05 28.93
C ALA A 116 -27.57 45.51 28.97
N ILE A 117 -27.18 44.86 27.87
CA ILE A 117 -27.14 43.40 27.78
C ILE A 117 -25.97 42.87 28.62
N PRO A 118 -26.17 41.89 29.52
CA PRO A 118 -25.09 41.29 30.30
C PRO A 118 -23.97 40.71 29.40
N PRO A 119 -22.69 41.05 29.67
CA PRO A 119 -21.58 40.71 28.78
C PRO A 119 -21.33 39.21 28.65
N GLU A 120 -21.71 38.40 29.64
CA GLU A 120 -21.60 36.95 29.62
C GLU A 120 -22.44 36.27 28.51
N TRP A 121 -23.44 36.99 27.97
CA TRP A 121 -24.36 36.54 26.91
C TRP A 121 -24.03 37.05 25.51
N VAL A 122 -23.06 37.96 25.38
CA VAL A 122 -22.73 38.65 24.12
C VAL A 122 -21.29 38.37 23.73
N GLN A 123 -21.07 37.74 22.57
CA GLN A 123 -19.74 37.64 21.96
C GLN A 123 -19.57 38.74 20.91
N ALA A 124 -18.50 39.53 21.04
CA ALA A 124 -18.04 40.45 20.01
C ALA A 124 -17.38 39.67 18.86
N ILE A 125 -17.63 40.07 17.61
CA ILE A 125 -17.10 39.46 16.39
C ILE A 125 -16.71 40.58 15.41
N SER A 126 -15.47 40.58 14.93
CA SER A 126 -15.07 41.35 13.76
C SER A 126 -15.44 40.59 12.48
N ILE A 127 -16.19 41.23 11.57
CA ILE A 127 -16.66 40.59 10.34
C ILE A 127 -15.51 40.19 9.42
N ASP A 128 -14.45 41.00 9.34
CA ASP A 128 -13.33 40.77 8.41
C ASP A 128 -12.35 39.68 8.89
N THR A 129 -12.50 39.15 10.11
CA THR A 129 -11.53 38.21 10.72
C THR A 129 -12.16 37.04 11.48
N ASP A 130 -13.18 37.28 12.31
CA ASP A 130 -13.73 36.26 13.22
C ASP A 130 -14.93 35.50 12.61
N LEU A 131 -15.67 36.14 11.69
CA LEU A 131 -16.94 35.60 11.19
C LEU A 131 -16.77 34.31 10.37
N ASP A 132 -15.73 34.20 9.55
CA ASP A 132 -15.47 33.03 8.70
C ASP A 132 -15.33 31.73 9.52
N ALA A 133 -14.59 31.80 10.64
CA ALA A 133 -14.39 30.66 11.54
C ALA A 133 -15.70 30.23 12.24
N LEU A 134 -16.59 31.19 12.54
CA LEU A 134 -17.90 30.93 13.15
C LEU A 134 -18.96 30.42 12.15
N LEU A 135 -18.63 30.38 10.85
CA LEU A 135 -19.41 29.68 9.82
C LEU A 135 -18.90 28.24 9.57
N ASP A 136 -17.77 27.84 10.16
CA ASP A 136 -17.29 26.45 10.19
C ASP A 136 -17.81 25.66 11.41
N ASP A 137 -18.06 26.31 12.56
CA ASP A 137 -18.56 25.63 13.76
C ASP A 137 -20.10 25.71 13.91
N GLU A 138 -20.78 24.65 13.44
CA GLU A 138 -22.22 24.44 13.66
C GLU A 138 -22.55 23.83 15.03
N ARG A 139 -21.55 23.55 15.90
CA ARG A 139 -21.77 22.94 17.22
C ARG A 139 -22.11 24.00 18.27
N GLU A 140 -22.33 23.56 19.52
CA GLU A 140 -23.02 24.32 20.57
C GLU A 140 -22.49 25.75 20.75
N ARG A 141 -23.27 26.73 20.25
CA ARG A 141 -22.89 28.15 20.26
C ARG A 141 -22.84 28.67 21.72
N PRO A 142 -21.71 29.20 22.20
CA PRO A 142 -21.44 29.41 23.64
C PRO A 142 -22.07 30.67 24.25
N VAL A 143 -22.90 31.38 23.50
CA VAL A 143 -23.55 32.66 23.83
C VAL A 143 -24.94 32.74 23.19
N PHE A 144 -25.78 33.66 23.68
CA PHE A 144 -27.14 33.84 23.17
C PHE A 144 -27.23 34.90 22.06
N ILE A 145 -26.33 35.89 22.07
CA ILE A 145 -26.31 37.02 21.15
C ILE A 145 -24.87 37.24 20.63
N TYR A 146 -24.77 37.60 19.36
CA TYR A 146 -23.54 38.06 18.72
C TYR A 146 -23.61 39.56 18.46
N ARG A 147 -22.55 40.30 18.82
CA ARG A 147 -22.36 41.72 18.47
C ARG A 147 -21.34 41.80 17.34
N LEU A 148 -21.84 42.08 16.14
CA LEU A 148 -21.06 42.11 14.91
C LEU A 148 -20.55 43.53 14.64
N PHE A 149 -19.23 43.66 14.54
CA PHE A 149 -18.53 44.90 14.22
C PHE A 149 -18.15 44.93 12.74
N PHE A 150 -18.41 46.08 12.12
CA PHE A 150 -18.12 46.38 10.73
C PHE A 150 -16.92 47.34 10.64
N PRO A 151 -16.15 47.33 9.53
CA PRO A 151 -15.15 48.35 9.25
C PRO A 151 -15.82 49.70 8.88
N ASP A 152 -15.01 50.67 8.47
CA ASP A 152 -15.42 52.00 8.00
C ASP A 152 -16.22 52.86 9.01
N GLY A 153 -16.28 52.45 10.29
CA GLY A 153 -17.06 53.14 11.32
C GLY A 153 -18.58 52.91 11.23
N LEU A 154 -19.01 51.93 10.44
CA LEU A 154 -20.41 51.50 10.37
C LEU A 154 -20.95 51.06 11.74
N LYS A 155 -22.25 51.29 11.98
CA LYS A 155 -22.94 50.83 13.18
C LYS A 155 -22.73 49.32 13.39
N GLN A 156 -22.39 48.92 14.62
CA GLN A 156 -22.47 47.53 15.07
C GLN A 156 -23.92 47.01 14.96
N MET A 157 -24.09 45.70 14.83
CA MET A 157 -25.43 45.07 14.92
C MET A 157 -25.46 43.89 15.89
N LEU A 158 -26.64 43.58 16.40
CA LEU A 158 -26.91 42.45 17.29
C LEU A 158 -27.64 41.35 16.54
N LEU A 159 -27.19 40.10 16.68
CA LEU A 159 -27.75 38.93 16.01
C LEU A 159 -28.05 37.81 17.04
N PRO A 160 -29.25 37.18 17.03
CA PRO A 160 -29.50 35.98 17.83
C PRO A 160 -28.54 34.85 17.43
N ALA A 161 -27.98 34.12 18.39
CA ALA A 161 -27.01 33.05 18.09
C ALA A 161 -27.57 31.93 17.20
N GLU A 162 -28.89 31.71 17.23
CA GLU A 162 -29.61 30.79 16.34
C GLU A 162 -29.67 31.26 14.87
N SER A 163 -29.62 32.58 14.62
CA SER A 163 -29.74 33.17 13.28
C SER A 163 -28.42 33.19 12.50
N MET A 164 -27.29 32.91 13.16
CA MET A 164 -25.97 32.82 12.52
C MET A 164 -25.91 31.65 11.52
N GLY A 165 -25.33 31.87 10.34
CA GLY A 165 -25.37 30.94 9.20
C GLY A 165 -26.46 31.30 8.19
N ASP A 166 -27.21 30.30 7.70
CA ASP A 166 -28.17 30.45 6.60
C ASP A 166 -29.17 31.60 6.77
N LYS A 167 -29.71 31.79 7.98
CA LYS A 167 -30.68 32.87 8.25
C LYS A 167 -30.06 34.27 8.10
N LEU A 168 -28.83 34.46 8.57
CA LEU A 168 -28.08 35.71 8.37
C LEU A 168 -27.85 36.01 6.88
N LEU A 169 -27.56 34.97 6.09
CA LEU A 169 -27.41 35.08 4.64
C LEU A 169 -28.75 35.43 3.95
N GLU A 170 -29.87 34.83 4.37
CA GLU A 170 -31.22 35.20 3.91
C GLU A 170 -31.53 36.68 4.18
N TYR A 171 -31.29 37.17 5.40
CA TYR A 171 -31.48 38.59 5.74
C TYR A 171 -30.58 39.52 4.92
N ALA A 172 -29.33 39.15 4.69
CA ALA A 172 -28.40 39.93 3.89
C ALA A 172 -28.84 40.04 2.42
N VAL A 173 -29.26 38.95 1.77
CA VAL A 173 -29.75 39.04 0.38
C VAL A 173 -31.07 39.81 0.26
N LEU A 174 -31.96 39.75 1.27
CA LEU A 174 -33.17 40.58 1.31
C LEU A 174 -32.85 42.08 1.31
N LYS A 175 -31.80 42.50 2.03
CA LYS A 175 -31.29 43.88 2.05
C LYS A 175 -30.67 44.30 0.72
N ILE A 176 -29.82 43.47 0.11
CA ILE A 176 -29.26 43.72 -1.23
C ILE A 176 -30.37 43.86 -2.27
N ARG A 177 -31.39 42.99 -2.23
CA ARG A 177 -32.59 43.09 -3.08
C ARG A 177 -33.33 44.42 -2.88
N ASN A 178 -33.45 44.90 -1.64
CA ASN A 178 -34.11 46.17 -1.36
C ASN A 178 -33.32 47.37 -1.92
N TYR A 179 -32.01 47.42 -1.68
CA TYR A 179 -31.11 48.43 -2.26
C TYR A 179 -31.21 48.47 -3.79
N LEU A 180 -31.22 47.31 -4.47
CA LEU A 180 -31.33 47.24 -5.93
C LEU A 180 -32.70 47.74 -6.44
N ARG A 181 -33.79 47.54 -5.67
CA ARG A 181 -35.13 48.04 -6.02
C ARG A 181 -35.31 49.56 -5.81
N LYS A 182 -34.39 50.22 -5.08
CA LYS A 182 -34.50 51.64 -4.73
C LYS A 182 -34.00 52.53 -5.88
N GLY A 183 -34.91 53.28 -6.50
CA GLY A 183 -34.57 54.24 -7.57
C GLY A 183 -33.88 53.60 -8.78
N SER A 184 -32.82 54.23 -9.28
CA SER A 184 -32.02 53.76 -10.41
C SER A 184 -30.86 52.81 -10.03
N ASN A 185 -30.75 52.40 -8.75
CA ASN A 185 -29.62 51.62 -8.24
C ASN A 185 -29.37 50.33 -9.05
N LYS A 186 -30.43 49.60 -9.41
CA LYS A 186 -30.35 48.40 -10.27
C LYS A 186 -29.58 48.68 -11.57
N ASP A 187 -29.98 49.71 -12.32
CA ASP A 187 -29.51 49.89 -13.69
C ASP A 187 -28.08 50.48 -13.69
N TYR A 188 -27.75 51.32 -12.71
CA TYR A 188 -26.38 51.79 -12.44
C TYR A 188 -25.43 50.65 -12.02
N ILE A 189 -25.86 49.77 -11.12
CA ILE A 189 -25.09 48.57 -10.75
C ILE A 189 -24.97 47.62 -11.95
N HIS A 190 -26.03 47.41 -12.72
CA HIS A 190 -25.98 46.60 -13.94
C HIS A 190 -24.97 47.16 -14.94
N GLN A 191 -24.96 48.48 -15.18
CA GLN A 191 -23.98 49.12 -16.06
C GLN A 191 -22.53 48.92 -15.59
N ARG A 192 -22.27 49.02 -14.27
CA ARG A 192 -20.96 48.69 -13.67
C ARG A 192 -20.58 47.21 -13.90
N LEU A 193 -21.52 46.29 -13.75
CA LEU A 193 -21.28 44.84 -13.90
C LEU A 193 -21.14 44.41 -15.37
N THR A 194 -21.80 45.06 -16.33
CA THR A 194 -21.62 44.79 -17.76
C THR A 194 -20.14 44.90 -18.16
N GLY A 195 -19.43 45.92 -17.66
CA GLY A 195 -17.99 46.10 -17.91
C GLY A 195 -17.09 45.02 -17.28
N ALA A 196 -17.55 44.31 -16.26
CA ALA A 196 -16.82 43.21 -15.62
C ALA A 196 -17.07 41.83 -16.28
N PHE A 197 -18.13 41.70 -17.07
CA PHE A 197 -18.61 40.43 -17.63
C PHE A 197 -18.84 40.47 -19.15
N PRO A 198 -17.81 40.83 -19.96
CA PRO A 198 -17.94 40.89 -21.42
C PRO A 198 -18.41 39.54 -22.00
N GLY A 199 -19.41 39.57 -22.87
CA GLY A 199 -19.99 38.39 -23.51
C GLY A 199 -20.89 37.53 -22.60
N LYS A 200 -21.07 37.86 -21.32
CA LYS A 200 -21.99 37.17 -20.39
C LYS A 200 -23.23 38.01 -20.02
N GLU A 201 -23.58 38.98 -20.86
CA GLU A 201 -24.62 39.99 -20.60
C GLU A 201 -26.02 39.41 -20.32
N ASN A 202 -26.44 38.38 -21.08
CA ASN A 202 -27.71 37.70 -20.83
C ASN A 202 -27.73 37.02 -19.46
N LEU A 203 -26.67 36.28 -19.12
CA LEU A 203 -26.51 35.60 -17.83
C LEU A 203 -26.47 36.61 -16.68
N LEU A 204 -25.74 37.72 -16.83
CA LEU A 204 -25.74 38.83 -15.87
C LEU A 204 -27.15 39.39 -15.63
N ARG A 205 -27.91 39.65 -16.70
CA ARG A 205 -29.28 40.15 -16.65
C ARG A 205 -30.22 39.13 -15.98
N GLU A 206 -30.06 37.85 -16.28
CA GLU A 206 -30.84 36.75 -15.71
C GLU A 206 -30.54 36.58 -14.21
N THR A 207 -29.27 36.52 -13.80
CA THR A 207 -28.89 36.43 -12.37
C THR A 207 -29.31 37.67 -11.58
N MET A 208 -29.15 38.88 -12.14
CA MET A 208 -29.67 40.12 -11.54
C MET A 208 -31.20 40.08 -11.35
N THR A 209 -31.92 39.50 -12.33
CA THR A 209 -33.38 39.31 -12.25
C THR A 209 -33.74 38.23 -11.22
N ALA A 210 -32.94 37.17 -11.09
CA ALA A 210 -33.13 36.15 -10.06
C ALA A 210 -32.98 36.73 -8.64
N VAL A 211 -31.97 37.57 -8.37
CA VAL A 211 -31.84 38.28 -7.08
C VAL A 211 -33.05 39.18 -6.79
N LEU A 212 -33.60 39.84 -7.82
CA LEU A 212 -34.74 40.74 -7.67
C LEU A 212 -36.08 40.03 -7.44
N ILE A 213 -36.31 38.87 -8.04
CA ILE A 213 -37.58 38.11 -7.96
C ILE A 213 -37.52 37.01 -6.91
N LYS A 214 -36.45 36.21 -6.90
CA LYS A 214 -36.27 35.01 -6.07
C LYS A 214 -34.90 34.98 -5.36
N PRO A 215 -34.66 35.89 -4.38
CA PRO A 215 -33.36 36.01 -3.72
C PRO A 215 -32.86 34.71 -3.07
N PHE A 216 -33.77 33.90 -2.51
CA PHE A 216 -33.45 32.63 -1.88
C PHE A 216 -32.99 31.54 -2.87
N ASP A 217 -33.53 31.53 -4.09
CA ASP A 217 -33.02 30.64 -5.16
C ASP A 217 -31.60 31.07 -5.57
N ALA A 218 -31.32 32.38 -5.63
CA ALA A 218 -30.02 32.92 -6.04
C ALA A 218 -28.90 32.65 -5.00
N ILE A 219 -29.18 32.70 -3.69
CA ILE A 219 -28.22 32.25 -2.67
C ILE A 219 -28.11 30.72 -2.60
N ARG A 220 -29.15 29.96 -2.97
CA ARG A 220 -29.03 28.50 -3.11
C ARG A 220 -28.09 28.14 -4.27
N GLU A 221 -28.19 28.81 -5.42
CA GLU A 221 -27.25 28.60 -6.54
C GLU A 221 -25.79 28.88 -6.12
N MET A 222 -25.55 29.95 -5.34
CA MET A 222 -24.25 30.25 -4.74
C MET A 222 -23.77 29.13 -3.80
N ARG A 223 -24.64 28.57 -2.95
CA ARG A 223 -24.31 27.44 -2.06
C ARG A 223 -24.05 26.13 -2.80
N GLU A 224 -24.80 25.85 -3.86
CA GLU A 224 -24.69 24.62 -4.64
C GLU A 224 -23.45 24.61 -5.56
N GLY A 225 -22.80 25.75 -5.79
CA GLY A 225 -21.52 25.86 -6.50
C GLY A 225 -21.54 25.46 -7.97
N ARG A 226 -22.73 25.26 -8.57
CA ARG A 226 -22.92 24.69 -9.92
C ARG A 226 -22.51 25.60 -11.08
N SER A 227 -22.04 26.82 -10.81
CA SER A 227 -21.83 27.87 -11.80
C SER A 227 -20.61 28.72 -11.48
N ASP A 228 -19.57 28.63 -12.31
CA ASP A 228 -18.36 29.46 -12.25
C ASP A 228 -18.65 30.98 -12.33
N PHE A 229 -19.87 31.35 -12.73
CA PHE A 229 -20.32 32.74 -12.77
C PHE A 229 -20.81 33.26 -11.41
N SER A 230 -21.30 32.40 -10.51
CA SER A 230 -22.00 32.82 -9.29
C SER A 230 -21.08 33.55 -8.30
N TYR A 231 -19.95 32.95 -7.90
CA TYR A 231 -19.04 33.60 -6.95
C TYR A 231 -18.43 34.92 -7.47
N PRO A 232 -18.00 35.03 -8.75
CA PRO A 232 -17.63 36.30 -9.34
C PRO A 232 -18.78 37.31 -9.40
N PHE A 233 -19.98 36.91 -9.81
CA PHE A 233 -21.15 37.80 -9.86
C PHE A 233 -21.40 38.45 -8.51
N TRP A 234 -21.46 37.66 -7.43
CA TRP A 234 -21.64 38.17 -6.09
C TRP A 234 -20.50 39.08 -5.66
N ALA A 235 -19.22 38.69 -5.85
CA ALA A 235 -18.07 39.52 -5.50
C ALA A 235 -18.08 40.90 -6.19
N TYR A 236 -18.34 40.94 -7.50
CA TYR A 236 -18.41 42.20 -8.24
C TYR A 236 -19.65 43.03 -7.88
N LEU A 237 -20.81 42.40 -7.64
CA LEU A 237 -22.03 43.05 -7.16
C LEU A 237 -21.79 43.73 -5.81
N ILE A 238 -21.28 42.98 -4.85
CA ILE A 238 -20.98 43.42 -3.48
C ILE A 238 -19.94 44.56 -3.51
N SER A 239 -18.84 44.40 -4.25
CA SER A 239 -17.82 45.46 -4.40
C SER A 239 -18.41 46.73 -5.03
N SER A 240 -19.32 46.60 -6.00
CA SER A 240 -19.97 47.74 -6.66
C SER A 240 -20.92 48.49 -5.75
N ILE A 241 -21.60 47.77 -4.83
CA ILE A 241 -22.49 48.34 -3.81
C ILE A 241 -21.67 49.02 -2.70
N LYS A 242 -20.65 48.35 -2.12
CA LYS A 242 -19.75 48.97 -1.12
C LYS A 242 -19.13 50.28 -1.64
N LYS A 243 -18.68 50.31 -2.90
CA LYS A 243 -18.14 51.51 -3.58
C LYS A 243 -19.16 52.60 -3.90
N ASP A 244 -20.45 52.28 -3.92
CA ASP A 244 -21.50 53.30 -4.06
C ASP A 244 -21.82 53.92 -2.70
N LEU A 245 -22.05 53.08 -1.70
CA LEU A 245 -22.48 53.47 -0.36
C LEU A 245 -21.37 54.24 0.39
N GLY A 246 -20.12 53.79 0.30
CA GLY A 246 -18.96 54.51 0.85
C GLY A 246 -18.59 55.81 0.12
N GLY A 247 -19.27 56.14 -0.99
CA GLY A 247 -19.18 57.44 -1.66
C GLY A 247 -20.17 58.49 -1.15
N LYS A 248 -21.08 58.13 -0.24
CA LYS A 248 -22.14 59.02 0.27
C LYS A 248 -21.69 59.71 1.57
N GLY A 249 -21.81 61.04 1.62
CA GLY A 249 -21.39 61.84 2.79
C GLY A 249 -22.25 61.59 4.04
N GLU A 250 -23.55 61.38 3.87
CA GLU A 250 -24.49 60.99 4.93
C GLU A 250 -25.34 59.80 4.43
N PRO A 251 -25.03 58.55 4.84
CA PRO A 251 -25.81 57.39 4.43
C PRO A 251 -27.14 57.31 5.21
N THR A 252 -28.24 57.04 4.53
CA THR A 252 -29.55 56.80 5.19
C THR A 252 -29.54 55.48 5.95
N ALA A 253 -30.52 55.25 6.83
CA ALA A 253 -30.65 53.98 7.56
C ALA A 253 -30.73 52.76 6.61
N ASP A 254 -31.39 52.91 5.45
CA ASP A 254 -31.42 51.91 4.38
C ASP A 254 -30.03 51.67 3.78
N ASP A 255 -29.26 52.74 3.54
CA ASP A 255 -27.90 52.66 2.99
C ASP A 255 -26.98 51.95 3.98
N ILE A 256 -27.06 52.26 5.28
CA ILE A 256 -26.30 51.57 6.33
C ILE A 256 -26.67 50.08 6.35
N ALA A 257 -27.96 49.73 6.34
CA ALA A 257 -28.39 48.33 6.35
C ALA A 257 -28.00 47.57 5.08
N ALA A 258 -27.97 48.24 3.93
CA ALA A 258 -27.47 47.68 2.66
C ALA A 258 -25.94 47.49 2.66
N TRP A 259 -25.20 48.40 3.27
CA TRP A 259 -23.74 48.34 3.38
C TRP A 259 -23.30 47.25 4.37
N GLN A 260 -23.99 47.14 5.52
CA GLN A 260 -23.86 46.03 6.45
C GLN A 260 -24.15 44.69 5.76
N ALA A 261 -25.25 44.57 5.02
CA ALA A 261 -25.56 43.38 4.24
C ALA A 261 -24.50 43.06 3.18
N ALA A 262 -23.93 44.08 2.52
CA ALA A 262 -22.85 43.90 1.56
C ALA A 262 -21.56 43.36 2.23
N TYR A 263 -21.26 43.76 3.46
CA TYR A 263 -20.15 43.17 4.23
C TYR A 263 -20.40 41.69 4.56
N LEU A 264 -21.60 41.35 5.05
CA LEU A 264 -21.97 39.96 5.37
C LEU A 264 -21.94 39.06 4.12
N MET A 265 -22.55 39.51 3.02
CA MET A 265 -22.56 38.77 1.74
C MET A 265 -21.15 38.49 1.21
N ASP A 266 -20.18 39.36 1.46
CA ASP A 266 -18.79 39.18 1.02
C ASP A 266 -18.15 37.98 1.74
N VAL A 267 -18.26 37.95 3.07
CA VAL A 267 -17.74 36.85 3.88
C VAL A 267 -18.42 35.54 3.51
N PHE A 268 -19.75 35.50 3.40
CA PHE A 268 -20.47 34.30 2.95
C PHE A 268 -20.03 33.83 1.55
N ASN A 269 -19.90 34.74 0.58
CA ASN A 269 -19.48 34.40 -0.77
C ASN A 269 -18.07 33.78 -0.81
N ASN A 270 -17.12 34.37 -0.07
CA ASN A 270 -15.75 33.86 0.01
C ASN A 270 -15.67 32.54 0.80
N HIS A 271 -16.39 32.42 1.91
CA HIS A 271 -16.50 31.20 2.73
C HIS A 271 -17.05 30.01 1.93
N ILE A 272 -18.21 30.21 1.27
CA ILE A 272 -18.88 29.18 0.48
C ILE A 272 -18.02 28.78 -0.73
N LYS A 273 -17.41 29.75 -1.42
CA LYS A 273 -16.44 29.49 -2.49
C LYS A 273 -15.25 28.66 -1.98
N GLY A 274 -14.71 28.98 -0.79
CA GLY A 274 -13.63 28.23 -0.15
C GLY A 274 -14.01 26.78 0.13
N LYS A 275 -15.22 26.54 0.66
CA LYS A 275 -15.77 25.19 0.85
C LYS A 275 -15.92 24.43 -0.46
N ALA A 276 -16.53 25.04 -1.48
CA ALA A 276 -16.70 24.43 -2.80
C ALA A 276 -15.35 24.08 -3.46
N GLN A 277 -14.38 25.00 -3.41
CA GLN A 277 -13.04 24.79 -3.95
C GLN A 277 -12.31 23.65 -3.21
N ARG A 278 -12.34 23.60 -1.87
CA ARG A 278 -11.75 22.48 -1.10
C ARG A 278 -12.35 21.12 -1.49
N ILE A 279 -13.67 21.05 -1.73
CA ILE A 279 -14.35 19.82 -2.18
C ILE A 279 -13.87 19.42 -3.58
N GLN A 280 -13.76 20.38 -4.52
CA GLN A 280 -13.28 20.13 -5.88
C GLN A 280 -11.80 19.73 -5.94
N GLU A 281 -10.94 20.35 -5.12
CA GLU A 281 -9.53 19.98 -4.96
C GLU A 281 -9.40 18.57 -4.37
N LYS A 282 -10.19 18.24 -3.35
CA LYS A 282 -10.28 16.89 -2.77
C LYS A 282 -10.72 15.83 -3.79
N GLU A 283 -11.78 16.09 -4.55
CA GLU A 283 -12.24 15.18 -5.61
C GLU A 283 -11.18 14.97 -6.71
N THR A 284 -10.54 16.05 -7.18
CA THR A 284 -9.52 15.96 -8.22
C THR A 284 -8.23 15.30 -7.72
N ALA A 285 -7.89 15.47 -6.44
CA ALA A 285 -6.82 14.73 -5.78
C ALA A 285 -7.14 13.22 -5.68
N PHE A 286 -8.38 12.82 -5.35
CA PHE A 286 -8.78 11.40 -5.35
C PHE A 286 -8.83 10.77 -6.74
N ARG A 287 -9.30 11.50 -7.77
CA ARG A 287 -9.22 11.04 -9.18
C ARG A 287 -7.75 10.88 -9.62
N SER A 288 -6.86 11.76 -9.17
CA SER A 288 -5.41 11.65 -9.41
C SER A 288 -4.79 10.46 -8.68
N LEU A 289 -5.17 10.22 -7.42
CA LEU A 289 -4.77 9.06 -6.62
C LEU A 289 -5.13 7.75 -7.32
N GLU A 290 -6.36 7.61 -7.80
CA GLU A 290 -6.83 6.44 -8.53
C GLU A 290 -5.99 6.17 -9.80
N ILE A 291 -5.68 7.22 -10.56
CA ILE A 291 -4.80 7.13 -11.75
C ILE A 291 -3.36 6.73 -11.39
N LEU A 292 -2.86 7.11 -10.20
CA LEU A 292 -1.51 6.76 -9.74
C LEU A 292 -1.43 5.31 -9.22
N ILE A 293 -2.40 4.85 -8.42
CA ILE A 293 -2.45 3.45 -7.94
C ILE A 293 -2.53 2.45 -9.11
N ARG A 294 -3.10 2.87 -10.25
CA ARG A 294 -3.17 2.07 -11.48
C ARG A 294 -1.86 2.03 -12.31
N LYS A 295 -0.79 2.76 -11.94
CA LYS A 295 0.51 2.75 -12.64
C LYS A 295 1.48 1.73 -12.06
N ALA A 296 2.51 1.37 -12.83
CA ALA A 296 3.64 0.58 -12.33
C ALA A 296 4.38 1.34 -11.21
N PRO A 297 4.82 0.68 -10.10
CA PRO A 297 4.93 -0.77 -9.89
C PRO A 297 3.64 -1.56 -9.60
N TYR A 298 2.46 -0.92 -9.59
CA TYR A 298 1.12 -1.51 -9.34
C TYR A 298 0.84 -2.00 -7.92
N ILE A 299 1.87 -2.35 -7.16
CA ILE A 299 1.81 -2.61 -5.72
C ILE A 299 2.27 -1.37 -4.95
N TYR A 300 1.51 -0.97 -3.93
CA TYR A 300 1.85 0.16 -3.06
C TYR A 300 1.44 -0.08 -1.61
N THR A 301 2.29 0.31 -0.65
CA THR A 301 1.94 0.38 0.78
C THR A 301 1.27 1.69 1.13
N MET A 302 0.61 1.77 2.30
CA MET A 302 -0.02 3.01 2.80
C MET A 302 0.95 4.21 2.81
N ASN A 303 2.22 3.98 3.20
CA ASN A 303 3.23 5.03 3.26
C ASN A 303 3.57 5.56 1.85
N GLU A 304 3.77 4.67 0.89
CA GLU A 304 4.04 5.06 -0.50
C GLU A 304 2.86 5.82 -1.13
N ILE A 305 1.62 5.44 -0.80
CA ILE A 305 0.40 6.15 -1.23
C ILE A 305 0.34 7.55 -0.60
N CYS A 306 0.78 7.73 0.64
CA CYS A 306 0.87 9.03 1.30
C CYS A 306 1.90 9.96 0.62
N ASP A 307 2.99 9.41 0.07
CA ASP A 307 4.03 10.16 -0.66
C ASP A 307 3.64 10.50 -2.13
N PHE A 308 2.44 10.12 -2.59
CA PHE A 308 1.99 10.39 -3.96
C PHE A 308 1.85 11.88 -4.27
N ARG A 309 2.16 12.22 -5.53
CA ARG A 309 2.21 13.58 -6.05
C ARG A 309 1.41 13.75 -7.34
N ASP A 310 0.84 14.94 -7.52
CA ASP A 310 0.15 15.34 -8.73
C ASP A 310 1.10 15.50 -9.94
N THR A 311 0.55 15.85 -11.09
CA THR A 311 1.33 16.13 -12.32
C THR A 311 2.22 17.38 -12.23
N GLN A 312 2.10 18.18 -11.16
CA GLN A 312 2.92 19.35 -10.85
C GLN A 312 3.93 19.06 -9.71
N SER A 313 4.11 17.80 -9.30
CA SER A 313 4.97 17.34 -8.20
C SER A 313 4.56 17.79 -6.78
N ARG A 314 3.34 18.33 -6.60
CA ARG A 314 2.76 18.67 -5.30
C ARG A 314 2.24 17.39 -4.62
N PRO A 315 2.41 17.21 -3.30
CA PRO A 315 1.82 16.06 -2.60
C PRO A 315 0.29 16.10 -2.66
N LEU A 316 -0.36 14.94 -2.75
CA LEU A 316 -1.83 14.85 -2.71
C LEU A 316 -2.36 14.99 -1.26
N LEU A 317 -1.60 14.51 -0.28
CA LEU A 317 -1.83 14.83 1.14
C LEU A 317 -1.72 16.35 1.35
N GLY A 318 -2.76 16.94 1.90
CA GLY A 318 -2.97 18.39 1.98
C GLY A 318 -4.20 18.87 1.20
N SER A 319 -4.55 18.21 0.09
CA SER A 319 -5.87 18.37 -0.56
C SER A 319 -6.93 17.44 0.05
N TYR A 320 -6.51 16.41 0.76
CA TYR A 320 -7.31 15.60 1.68
C TYR A 320 -6.52 15.30 2.96
N SER A 321 -7.21 14.90 4.03
CA SER A 321 -6.58 14.45 5.28
C SER A 321 -6.15 12.97 5.21
N ARG A 322 -5.35 12.51 6.18
CA ARG A 322 -4.95 11.11 6.28
C ARG A 322 -6.14 10.20 6.58
N GLU A 323 -7.03 10.64 7.46
CA GLU A 323 -8.25 9.93 7.85
C GLU A 323 -9.19 9.77 6.65
N GLU A 324 -9.27 10.80 5.79
CA GLU A 324 -10.03 10.76 4.54
C GLU A 324 -9.41 9.81 3.50
N LEU A 325 -8.08 9.72 3.42
CA LEU A 325 -7.37 8.74 2.60
C LEU A 325 -7.61 7.30 3.09
N GLU A 326 -7.51 7.07 4.40
CA GLU A 326 -7.75 5.76 5.00
C GLU A 326 -9.22 5.32 4.83
N GLU A 327 -10.18 6.24 4.94
CA GLU A 327 -11.59 5.97 4.63
C GLU A 327 -11.81 5.69 3.13
N TRP A 328 -11.20 6.47 2.23
CA TRP A 328 -11.32 6.22 0.79
C TRP A 328 -10.75 4.86 0.40
N LEU A 329 -9.57 4.49 0.90
CA LEU A 329 -8.97 3.17 0.69
C LEU A 329 -9.84 2.05 1.28
N ARG A 330 -10.48 2.27 2.44
CA ARG A 330 -11.46 1.34 3.03
C ARG A 330 -12.66 1.14 2.11
N VAL A 331 -13.25 2.21 1.58
CA VAL A 331 -14.37 2.12 0.64
C VAL A 331 -13.95 1.39 -0.64
N GLN A 332 -12.82 1.74 -1.24
CA GLN A 332 -12.36 1.11 -2.50
C GLN A 332 -11.92 -0.36 -2.35
N THR A 333 -11.60 -0.82 -1.13
CA THR A 333 -11.31 -2.23 -0.83
C THR A 333 -12.50 -3.03 -0.30
N THR A 334 -13.65 -2.40 -0.03
CA THR A 334 -14.88 -3.06 0.44
C THR A 334 -16.07 -2.96 -0.52
N LYS A 335 -16.09 -1.99 -1.44
CA LYS A 335 -17.16 -1.79 -2.42
C LYS A 335 -17.13 -2.85 -3.52
N ALA A 336 -17.80 -3.98 -3.27
CA ALA A 336 -18.16 -4.98 -4.28
C ALA A 336 -19.51 -4.62 -4.93
N GLU A 337 -19.63 -4.76 -6.25
CA GLU A 337 -20.88 -4.58 -6.98
C GLU A 337 -21.43 -5.96 -7.39
N GLY A 338 -22.47 -6.41 -6.68
CA GLY A 338 -23.05 -7.74 -6.86
C GLY A 338 -22.07 -8.86 -6.48
N ALA A 339 -21.64 -9.63 -7.49
CA ALA A 339 -20.67 -10.72 -7.32
C ALA A 339 -19.23 -10.34 -7.71
N GLN A 340 -18.99 -9.10 -8.16
CA GLN A 340 -17.67 -8.65 -8.60
C GLN A 340 -16.73 -8.31 -7.43
N LEU A 341 -15.44 -8.52 -7.62
CA LEU A 341 -14.41 -8.09 -6.67
C LEU A 341 -14.31 -6.55 -6.59
N PRO A 342 -13.94 -5.98 -5.41
CA PRO A 342 -13.70 -4.54 -5.27
C PRO A 342 -12.62 -3.98 -6.22
N PRO A 343 -12.64 -2.68 -6.54
CA PRO A 343 -11.70 -2.06 -7.48
C PRO A 343 -10.25 -2.05 -6.98
N LEU A 344 -10.03 -1.94 -5.66
CA LEU A 344 -8.72 -2.16 -5.03
C LEU A 344 -8.74 -3.46 -4.20
N LEU A 345 -7.65 -4.21 -4.25
CA LEU A 345 -7.45 -5.46 -3.55
C LEU A 345 -6.32 -5.32 -2.52
N LEU A 346 -6.47 -6.01 -1.38
CA LEU A 346 -5.55 -5.92 -0.24
C LEU A 346 -4.71 -7.21 -0.13
N LEU A 347 -3.49 -7.17 -0.65
CA LEU A 347 -2.52 -8.25 -0.44
C LEU A 347 -1.84 -8.10 0.93
N ARG A 348 -1.47 -9.22 1.55
CA ARG A 348 -0.67 -9.25 2.78
C ARG A 348 0.70 -9.82 2.49
N SER A 349 1.75 -9.04 2.73
CA SER A 349 3.14 -9.53 2.69
C SER A 349 3.37 -10.60 3.77
N ALA A 350 4.32 -11.51 3.54
CA ALA A 350 4.84 -12.41 4.59
C ALA A 350 5.35 -11.65 5.84
N ALA A 351 5.75 -10.38 5.68
CA ALA A 351 6.12 -9.48 6.78
C ALA A 351 4.91 -8.82 7.50
N GLY A 352 3.68 -9.22 7.19
CA GLY A 352 2.43 -8.64 7.73
C GLY A 352 2.03 -7.29 7.13
N LEU A 353 2.86 -6.70 6.27
CA LEU A 353 2.59 -5.41 5.62
C LEU A 353 1.38 -5.50 4.67
N GLN A 354 0.54 -4.47 4.71
CA GLN A 354 -0.59 -4.28 3.80
C GLN A 354 -0.11 -3.66 2.49
N ILE A 355 -0.49 -4.28 1.37
CA ILE A 355 -0.14 -3.85 0.01
C ILE A 355 -1.44 -3.72 -0.78
N PHE A 356 -1.66 -2.55 -1.38
CA PHE A 356 -2.80 -2.26 -2.26
C PHE A 356 -2.41 -2.50 -3.72
N ILE A 357 -3.33 -3.08 -4.49
CA ILE A 357 -3.21 -3.25 -5.95
C ILE A 357 -4.59 -3.06 -6.61
N ALA A 358 -4.64 -2.40 -7.76
CA ALA A 358 -5.88 -2.30 -8.54
C ALA A 358 -6.25 -3.65 -9.17
N LYS A 359 -7.54 -4.05 -9.10
CA LYS A 359 -8.05 -5.36 -9.57
C LYS A 359 -7.52 -5.74 -10.95
N GLU A 360 -7.68 -4.85 -11.92
CA GLU A 360 -7.24 -5.02 -13.31
C GLU A 360 -5.75 -5.32 -13.49
N ASN A 361 -4.89 -4.87 -12.57
CA ASN A 361 -3.44 -5.03 -12.64
C ASN A 361 -2.94 -6.31 -11.96
N LEU A 362 -3.70 -6.95 -11.07
CA LEU A 362 -3.24 -8.12 -10.31
C LEU A 362 -2.85 -9.30 -11.21
N LEU A 363 -3.66 -9.63 -12.22
CA LEU A 363 -3.36 -10.73 -13.14
C LEU A 363 -2.15 -10.42 -14.05
N PRO A 364 -2.07 -9.26 -14.76
CA PRO A 364 -0.86 -8.85 -15.48
C PRO A 364 0.41 -8.83 -14.62
N TYR A 365 0.31 -8.31 -13.39
CA TYR A 365 1.42 -8.26 -12.43
C TYR A 365 1.90 -9.67 -12.05
N THR A 366 0.98 -10.58 -11.73
CA THR A 366 1.29 -11.98 -11.39
C THR A 366 1.93 -12.70 -12.58
N ILE A 367 1.40 -12.53 -13.80
CA ILE A 367 1.98 -13.11 -15.02
C ILE A 367 3.40 -12.58 -15.26
N LYS A 368 3.66 -11.29 -15.02
CA LYS A 368 5.00 -10.73 -15.11
C LYS A 368 5.94 -11.38 -14.08
N LEU A 369 5.54 -11.42 -12.80
CA LEU A 369 6.36 -12.03 -11.74
C LEU A 369 6.66 -13.52 -12.00
N LEU A 370 5.70 -14.28 -12.52
CA LEU A 370 5.92 -15.68 -12.92
C LEU A 370 6.98 -15.81 -14.03
N ASN A 371 6.89 -14.96 -15.07
CA ASN A 371 7.85 -14.93 -16.17
C ASN A 371 9.26 -14.50 -15.71
N ASP A 372 9.36 -13.51 -14.82
CA ASP A 372 10.63 -13.05 -14.25
C ASP A 372 11.25 -14.10 -13.29
N THR A 373 10.42 -14.83 -12.54
CA THR A 373 10.85 -15.86 -11.56
C THR A 373 11.30 -17.17 -12.22
N ARG A 374 10.62 -17.60 -13.30
CA ARG A 374 10.89 -18.84 -14.03
C ARG A 374 12.36 -19.07 -14.41
N PRO A 375 13.08 -18.15 -15.06
CA PRO A 375 14.48 -18.36 -15.43
C PRO A 375 15.41 -18.40 -14.21
N LEU A 376 15.12 -17.63 -13.15
CA LEU A 376 15.89 -17.61 -11.92
C LEU A 376 15.87 -18.99 -11.25
N ILE A 377 14.66 -19.52 -10.96
CA ILE A 377 14.49 -20.85 -10.35
C ILE A 377 15.07 -21.96 -11.24
N ARG A 378 14.84 -21.91 -12.56
CA ARG A 378 15.42 -22.88 -13.52
C ARG A 378 16.95 -22.89 -13.47
N SER A 379 17.60 -21.72 -13.43
CA SER A 379 19.07 -21.61 -13.38
C SER A 379 19.66 -22.19 -12.08
N ILE A 380 18.99 -21.96 -10.95
CA ILE A 380 19.37 -22.48 -9.63
C ILE A 380 19.27 -24.01 -9.61
N LEU A 381 18.12 -24.55 -10.01
CA LEU A 381 17.88 -26.00 -10.07
C LEU A 381 18.88 -26.71 -10.99
N ILE A 382 19.08 -26.21 -12.22
CA ILE A 382 20.04 -26.81 -13.18
C ILE A 382 21.45 -26.83 -12.60
N ARG A 383 21.89 -25.74 -11.95
CA ARG A 383 23.22 -25.63 -11.32
C ARG A 383 23.39 -26.63 -10.16
N GLU A 384 22.42 -26.69 -9.25
CA GLU A 384 22.45 -27.60 -8.10
C GLU A 384 22.40 -29.07 -8.53
N TRP A 385 21.45 -29.42 -9.41
CA TRP A 385 21.26 -30.79 -9.88
C TRP A 385 22.47 -31.29 -10.67
N ARG A 386 23.12 -30.43 -11.46
CA ARG A 386 24.39 -30.75 -12.13
C ARG A 386 25.50 -31.05 -11.12
N ALA A 387 25.62 -30.25 -10.05
CA ALA A 387 26.62 -30.45 -9.00
C ALA A 387 26.39 -31.74 -8.18
N LEU A 388 25.12 -32.11 -7.93
CA LEU A 388 24.75 -33.36 -7.26
C LEU A 388 25.02 -34.59 -8.15
N LEU A 389 24.63 -34.53 -9.43
CA LEU A 389 24.85 -35.65 -10.36
C LEU A 389 26.34 -35.86 -10.69
N TYR A 390 27.16 -34.80 -10.69
CA TYR A 390 28.63 -34.92 -10.72
C TYR A 390 29.23 -35.68 -9.52
N LYS A 391 28.49 -35.82 -8.40
CA LYS A 391 28.88 -36.62 -7.24
C LYS A 391 28.22 -38.00 -7.21
N PHE A 392 27.41 -38.35 -8.21
CA PHE A 392 26.50 -39.50 -8.23
C PHE A 392 25.45 -39.50 -7.10
N GLU A 393 25.14 -38.31 -6.56
CA GLU A 393 24.11 -38.05 -5.55
C GLU A 393 22.75 -37.77 -6.24
N SER A 394 21.65 -38.02 -5.53
CA SER A 394 20.30 -37.70 -6.01
C SER A 394 19.39 -37.36 -4.83
N ILE A 395 18.51 -36.37 -5.01
CA ILE A 395 17.61 -35.84 -3.99
C ILE A 395 16.14 -36.15 -4.34
N PRO A 396 15.20 -36.19 -3.38
CA PRO A 396 13.79 -36.50 -3.66
C PRO A 396 13.15 -35.63 -4.78
N PRO A 397 13.39 -34.30 -4.85
CA PRO A 397 12.89 -33.44 -5.95
C PRO A 397 13.34 -33.82 -7.37
N MET A 398 14.36 -34.67 -7.54
CA MET A 398 14.74 -35.20 -8.86
C MET A 398 13.85 -36.36 -9.30
N ASN A 399 13.26 -37.10 -8.36
CA ASN A 399 12.66 -38.41 -8.59
C ASN A 399 11.13 -38.42 -8.42
N ASP A 400 10.61 -37.63 -7.48
CA ASP A 400 9.19 -37.49 -7.15
C ASP A 400 8.68 -36.09 -7.52
N ASP A 401 7.54 -36.04 -8.20
CA ASP A 401 6.86 -34.80 -8.58
C ASP A 401 6.31 -34.06 -7.35
N ALA A 402 5.80 -34.78 -6.34
CA ALA A 402 5.28 -34.16 -5.12
C ALA A 402 6.39 -33.58 -4.22
N ALA A 403 7.59 -34.17 -4.23
CA ALA A 403 8.79 -33.59 -3.63
C ALA A 403 9.28 -32.36 -4.39
N PHE A 404 9.16 -32.36 -5.73
CA PHE A 404 9.54 -31.23 -6.57
C PHE A 404 8.65 -30.00 -6.34
N CYS A 405 7.32 -30.15 -6.30
CA CYS A 405 6.42 -29.03 -5.99
C CYS A 405 6.70 -28.43 -4.58
N ARG A 406 7.08 -29.27 -3.60
CA ARG A 406 7.47 -28.81 -2.26
C ARG A 406 8.80 -28.04 -2.24
N ASP A 407 9.80 -28.49 -3.01
CA ASP A 407 11.09 -27.78 -3.20
C ASP A 407 10.89 -26.43 -3.91
N LEU A 408 9.99 -26.36 -4.91
CA LEU A 408 9.58 -25.07 -5.51
C LEU A 408 8.92 -24.13 -4.48
N ASN A 409 7.96 -24.61 -3.70
CA ASN A 409 7.28 -23.80 -2.67
C ASN A 409 8.28 -23.27 -1.61
N GLN A 410 9.28 -24.06 -1.21
CA GLN A 410 10.31 -23.62 -0.25
C GLN A 410 11.30 -22.60 -0.82
N ARG A 411 11.50 -22.59 -2.14
CA ARG A 411 12.42 -21.68 -2.84
C ARG A 411 11.76 -20.37 -3.26
N LEU A 412 10.45 -20.37 -3.54
CA LEU A 412 9.76 -19.19 -4.06
C LEU A 412 9.94 -17.93 -3.17
N PRO A 413 9.73 -17.96 -1.84
CA PRO A 413 9.92 -16.78 -1.00
C PRO A 413 11.36 -16.27 -0.94
N GLN A 414 12.34 -17.13 -1.24
CA GLN A 414 13.77 -16.79 -1.27
C GLN A 414 14.19 -16.14 -2.60
N VAL A 415 13.43 -16.34 -3.68
CA VAL A 415 13.75 -15.87 -5.04
C VAL A 415 12.85 -14.72 -5.47
N MET A 416 11.56 -14.74 -5.10
CA MET A 416 10.59 -13.70 -5.43
C MET A 416 9.51 -13.57 -4.33
N PRO A 417 9.80 -12.95 -3.18
CA PRO A 417 8.84 -12.78 -2.08
C PRO A 417 7.63 -11.90 -2.43
N ALA A 418 7.66 -11.17 -3.55
CA ALA A 418 6.51 -10.40 -4.04
C ALA A 418 5.41 -11.26 -4.70
N LEU A 419 5.72 -12.49 -5.11
CA LEU A 419 4.79 -13.37 -5.82
C LEU A 419 3.91 -14.20 -4.87
N GLU A 420 4.44 -14.60 -3.71
CA GLU A 420 3.71 -15.33 -2.66
C GLU A 420 2.42 -14.60 -2.22
N PRO A 421 2.44 -13.30 -1.85
CA PRO A 421 1.22 -12.55 -1.51
C PRO A 421 0.15 -12.48 -2.60
N ALA A 422 0.54 -12.53 -3.89
CA ALA A 422 -0.40 -12.51 -4.99
C ALA A 422 -1.10 -13.87 -5.16
N LEU A 423 -0.35 -14.97 -5.04
CA LEU A 423 -0.87 -16.34 -5.15
C LEU A 423 -1.75 -16.72 -3.95
N ASP A 424 -1.30 -16.45 -2.74
CA ASP A 424 -1.99 -16.83 -1.49
C ASP A 424 -3.24 -15.98 -1.20
N SER A 425 -3.41 -14.85 -1.89
CA SER A 425 -4.54 -13.93 -1.70
C SER A 425 -5.92 -14.53 -1.97
N GLY A 426 -5.99 -15.61 -2.77
CA GLY A 426 -7.25 -16.18 -3.25
C GLY A 426 -8.00 -15.31 -4.29
N TYR A 427 -7.51 -14.12 -4.64
CA TYR A 427 -8.17 -13.26 -5.62
C TYR A 427 -8.04 -13.76 -7.07
N LEU A 428 -6.96 -14.47 -7.43
CA LEU A 428 -6.71 -14.87 -8.81
C LEU A 428 -7.78 -15.83 -9.40
N PRO A 429 -8.26 -16.87 -8.69
CA PRO A 429 -9.36 -17.70 -9.19
C PRO A 429 -10.71 -16.96 -9.21
N LEU A 430 -10.92 -16.01 -8.30
CA LEU A 430 -12.14 -15.18 -8.26
C LEU A 430 -12.19 -14.20 -9.45
N MET A 431 -11.06 -13.55 -9.76
CA MET A 431 -10.90 -12.76 -11.00
C MET A 431 -11.10 -13.62 -12.25
N TYR A 432 -10.61 -14.86 -12.26
CA TYR A 432 -10.81 -15.77 -13.40
C TYR A 432 -12.28 -16.16 -13.58
N ALA A 433 -13.04 -16.34 -12.51
CA ALA A 433 -14.50 -16.52 -12.58
C ALA A 433 -15.20 -15.27 -13.13
N GLU A 434 -14.92 -14.09 -12.56
CA GLU A 434 -15.50 -12.81 -12.97
C GLU A 434 -15.24 -12.52 -14.47
N THR A 435 -14.03 -12.83 -14.96
CA THR A 435 -13.68 -12.65 -16.38
C THR A 435 -14.27 -13.69 -17.32
N GLN A 436 -14.61 -14.91 -16.87
CA GLN A 436 -15.37 -15.86 -17.69
C GLN A 436 -16.79 -15.35 -17.96
N ASP A 437 -17.44 -14.77 -16.95
CA ASP A 437 -18.81 -14.27 -17.05
C ASP A 437 -18.88 -13.00 -17.94
N GLU A 438 -17.90 -12.09 -17.85
CA GLU A 438 -17.87 -10.88 -18.69
C GLU A 438 -17.53 -11.12 -20.17
N ARG A 439 -16.59 -12.04 -20.47
CA ARG A 439 -15.90 -12.08 -21.80
C ARG A 439 -15.88 -13.45 -22.45
N GLY A 440 -16.51 -14.45 -21.82
CA GLY A 440 -16.45 -15.84 -22.25
C GLY A 440 -15.11 -16.52 -21.92
N ARG A 441 -15.06 -17.83 -22.17
CA ARG A 441 -13.92 -18.67 -21.77
C ARG A 441 -12.64 -18.34 -22.54
N GLN A 442 -11.70 -17.68 -21.87
CA GLN A 442 -10.28 -17.78 -22.24
C GLN A 442 -9.76 -19.17 -21.84
N PRO A 443 -9.34 -20.03 -22.80
CA PRO A 443 -9.01 -21.42 -22.51
C PRO A 443 -7.70 -21.56 -21.72
N ASP A 444 -6.68 -20.78 -22.09
CA ASP A 444 -5.31 -20.95 -21.58
C ASP A 444 -5.19 -20.69 -20.07
N LEU A 445 -5.97 -19.74 -19.53
CA LEU A 445 -5.97 -19.42 -18.10
C LEU A 445 -6.70 -20.47 -17.24
N GLY A 446 -7.53 -21.32 -17.84
CA GLY A 446 -8.28 -22.36 -17.12
C GLY A 446 -7.40 -23.44 -16.50
N GLN A 447 -6.22 -23.67 -17.05
CA GLN A 447 -5.22 -24.58 -16.51
C GLN A 447 -4.54 -24.04 -15.22
N PHE A 448 -4.52 -22.71 -15.03
CA PHE A 448 -3.79 -22.07 -13.94
C PHE A 448 -4.70 -21.66 -12.76
N PHE A 449 -5.96 -21.28 -13.04
CA PHE A 449 -6.88 -20.70 -12.05
C PHE A 449 -8.29 -21.34 -12.04
N GLY A 450 -8.47 -22.47 -12.73
CA GLY A 450 -9.76 -23.17 -12.83
C GLY A 450 -10.27 -23.77 -11.51
N ASN A 451 -11.57 -24.07 -11.46
CA ASN A 451 -12.24 -24.73 -10.32
C ASN A 451 -12.05 -24.03 -8.96
N ASN A 452 -11.93 -22.69 -8.98
CA ASN A 452 -11.67 -21.85 -7.80
C ASN A 452 -10.39 -22.25 -7.03
N ARG A 453 -9.34 -22.66 -7.75
CA ARG A 453 -8.04 -23.07 -7.19
C ARG A 453 -6.89 -22.52 -8.02
N VAL A 454 -5.78 -22.20 -7.35
CA VAL A 454 -4.49 -21.89 -7.97
C VAL A 454 -3.75 -23.21 -8.26
N ALA A 455 -3.16 -23.33 -9.45
CA ALA A 455 -2.37 -24.49 -9.85
C ALA A 455 -1.02 -24.59 -9.11
N GLY A 456 -0.37 -25.76 -9.17
CA GLY A 456 0.97 -25.95 -8.57
C GLY A 456 2.04 -25.06 -9.23
N LEU A 457 3.10 -24.70 -8.49
CA LEU A 457 4.19 -23.87 -9.01
C LEU A 457 4.93 -24.50 -10.20
N ASP A 458 4.95 -25.83 -10.29
CA ASP A 458 5.44 -26.59 -11.44
C ASP A 458 4.65 -26.27 -12.72
N ILE A 459 3.32 -26.12 -12.61
CA ILE A 459 2.44 -25.70 -13.71
C ILE A 459 2.59 -24.20 -13.96
N LEU A 460 2.44 -23.36 -12.92
CA LEU A 460 2.47 -21.89 -13.04
C LEU A 460 3.79 -21.34 -13.61
N LEU A 461 4.93 -21.94 -13.23
CA LEU A 461 6.24 -21.58 -13.77
C LEU A 461 6.58 -22.37 -15.05
N GLY A 462 5.74 -23.31 -15.50
CA GLY A 462 6.01 -24.18 -16.64
C GLY A 462 7.36 -24.90 -16.52
N LEU A 463 7.60 -25.55 -15.37
CA LEU A 463 8.84 -26.23 -15.01
C LEU A 463 8.58 -27.73 -14.77
N ASP A 464 8.67 -28.54 -15.83
CA ASP A 464 8.64 -30.00 -15.68
C ASP A 464 10.00 -30.53 -15.20
N ARG A 465 9.98 -31.22 -14.05
CA ARG A 465 11.10 -31.97 -13.47
C ARG A 465 11.81 -32.88 -14.48
N LYS A 466 11.07 -33.59 -15.35
CA LYS A 466 11.63 -34.56 -16.31
C LYS A 466 12.44 -33.86 -17.40
N ASN A 467 11.92 -32.74 -17.91
CA ASN A 467 12.63 -31.87 -18.84
C ASN A 467 13.87 -31.23 -18.19
N LEU A 468 13.75 -30.65 -16.98
CA LEU A 468 14.89 -30.08 -16.24
C LEU A 468 16.00 -31.11 -15.97
N LEU A 469 15.62 -32.34 -15.60
CA LEU A 469 16.57 -33.43 -15.35
C LEU A 469 17.25 -33.90 -16.65
N THR A 470 16.54 -33.81 -17.78
CA THR A 470 17.08 -34.09 -19.11
C THR A 470 18.06 -33.00 -19.56
N ASP A 471 17.74 -31.72 -19.38
CA ASP A 471 18.66 -30.59 -19.61
C ASP A 471 19.98 -30.79 -18.84
N VAL A 472 19.86 -31.11 -17.54
CA VAL A 472 21.03 -31.35 -16.68
C VAL A 472 21.86 -32.53 -17.16
N ARG A 473 21.23 -33.62 -17.61
CA ARG A 473 21.93 -34.79 -18.19
C ARG A 473 22.67 -34.45 -19.49
N ILE A 474 22.11 -33.58 -20.33
CA ILE A 474 22.78 -33.09 -21.55
C ILE A 474 23.99 -32.21 -21.20
N LEU A 475 23.94 -31.50 -20.07
CA LEU A 475 25.04 -30.68 -19.55
C LEU A 475 26.10 -31.49 -18.77
N LEU A 476 25.98 -32.81 -18.66
CA LEU A 476 27.03 -33.69 -18.12
C LEU A 476 27.87 -34.30 -19.25
N PRO A 477 29.17 -34.60 -19.02
CA PRO A 477 29.99 -35.27 -20.02
C PRO A 477 29.45 -36.65 -20.39
N VAL A 478 29.61 -37.06 -21.66
CA VAL A 478 28.98 -38.26 -22.26
C VAL A 478 29.25 -39.57 -21.49
N TRP A 479 30.37 -39.66 -20.77
CA TRP A 479 30.69 -40.82 -19.92
C TRP A 479 29.83 -40.97 -18.66
N TYR A 480 29.06 -39.93 -18.25
CA TYR A 480 28.09 -40.01 -17.15
C TYR A 480 26.73 -40.58 -17.57
N THR A 481 26.37 -40.55 -18.85
CA THR A 481 25.04 -40.99 -19.34
C THR A 481 25.00 -42.45 -19.79
N ILE A 482 26.16 -43.12 -19.88
CA ILE A 482 26.27 -44.54 -20.26
C ILE A 482 26.09 -45.43 -19.01
N PRO A 483 25.04 -46.29 -18.93
CA PRO A 483 24.70 -47.03 -17.70
C PRO A 483 25.86 -47.86 -17.12
N VAL A 484 26.63 -48.52 -17.98
CA VAL A 484 27.70 -49.45 -17.60
C VAL A 484 28.87 -48.76 -16.89
N LEU A 485 29.24 -47.54 -17.30
CA LEU A 485 30.38 -46.81 -16.74
C LEU A 485 30.09 -46.29 -15.31
N SER A 486 28.84 -45.93 -15.02
CA SER A 486 28.43 -45.44 -13.70
C SER A 486 28.63 -46.48 -12.58
N TRP A 487 28.50 -47.77 -12.90
CA TRP A 487 28.71 -48.88 -11.98
C TRP A 487 30.18 -49.04 -11.58
N PHE A 488 31.09 -48.99 -12.57
CA PHE A 488 32.53 -49.03 -12.33
C PHE A 488 33.02 -47.85 -11.47
N PHE A 489 32.52 -46.64 -11.71
CA PHE A 489 32.91 -45.47 -10.91
C PHE A 489 32.41 -45.53 -9.45
N ARG A 490 31.20 -46.07 -9.19
CA ARG A 490 30.72 -46.28 -7.80
C ARG A 490 31.59 -47.28 -7.01
N LEU A 491 32.13 -48.31 -7.69
CA LEU A 491 33.09 -49.24 -7.08
C LEU A 491 34.41 -48.55 -6.68
N PHE A 492 34.95 -47.65 -7.51
CA PHE A 492 36.20 -46.95 -7.19
C PHE A 492 36.03 -45.77 -6.21
N ALA A 493 34.93 -45.02 -6.27
CA ALA A 493 34.67 -43.90 -5.35
C ALA A 493 34.60 -44.37 -3.88
N SER A 494 33.87 -45.46 -3.62
CA SER A 494 33.77 -46.06 -2.27
C SER A 494 35.10 -46.66 -1.79
N ALA A 495 35.95 -47.14 -2.71
CA ALA A 495 37.31 -47.59 -2.40
C ALA A 495 38.23 -46.41 -2.01
N GLY A 496 38.06 -45.24 -2.64
CA GLY A 496 38.81 -44.01 -2.30
C GLY A 496 38.61 -43.58 -0.85
N GLN A 497 37.35 -43.39 -0.44
CA GLN A 497 37.01 -42.98 0.93
C GLN A 497 37.47 -44.03 1.97
N LYS A 498 37.26 -45.33 1.71
CA LYS A 498 37.78 -46.40 2.60
C LYS A 498 39.32 -46.44 2.66
N ARG A 499 40.03 -45.95 1.64
CA ARG A 499 41.51 -45.87 1.64
C ARG A 499 42.04 -44.64 2.38
N GLN A 500 41.29 -43.53 2.45
CA GLN A 500 41.58 -42.42 3.37
C GLN A 500 41.31 -42.82 4.83
N GLN A 501 40.15 -43.42 5.14
CA GLN A 501 39.86 -43.94 6.49
C GLN A 501 40.90 -44.98 6.95
N ARG A 502 41.32 -45.90 6.07
CA ARG A 502 42.41 -46.86 6.37
C ARG A 502 43.81 -46.26 6.42
N LYS A 503 44.03 -45.02 5.98
CA LYS A 503 45.29 -44.28 6.24
C LYS A 503 45.24 -43.60 7.61
N ALA A 504 44.14 -42.94 7.97
CA ALA A 504 43.94 -42.38 9.31
C ALA A 504 44.08 -43.47 10.40
N ALA A 505 43.40 -44.60 10.22
CA ALA A 505 43.44 -45.73 11.15
C ALA A 505 44.77 -46.54 11.16
N LYS A 506 45.78 -46.14 10.38
CA LYS A 506 47.11 -46.79 10.36
C LYS A 506 48.27 -45.90 10.84
N ALA A 507 47.98 -44.70 11.31
CA ALA A 507 48.97 -43.85 11.99
C ALA A 507 49.08 -44.13 13.50
N GLY A 508 48.15 -44.91 14.08
CA GLY A 508 47.98 -45.02 15.55
C GLY A 508 48.64 -46.20 16.25
N LEU A 509 49.21 -47.20 15.54
CA LEU A 509 49.91 -48.33 16.17
C LEU A 509 51.14 -48.79 15.37
N GLN A 510 52.31 -48.71 16.01
CA GLN A 510 53.53 -49.47 15.65
C GLN A 510 54.26 -49.92 16.93
N ALA A 511 54.26 -51.23 17.21
CA ALA A 511 55.29 -51.99 17.94
C ALA A 511 54.76 -53.42 18.20
N GLY A 512 55.49 -54.47 17.77
CA GLY A 512 55.07 -55.86 18.00
C GLY A 512 55.62 -56.86 16.97
N LYS A 513 56.75 -57.49 17.31
CA LYS A 513 57.56 -58.46 16.54
C LYS A 513 56.77 -59.70 16.04
N VAL A 514 56.87 -60.14 14.76
CA VAL A 514 57.82 -61.11 14.10
C VAL A 514 57.37 -62.58 14.19
N GLU A 515 57.55 -63.51 13.23
CA GLU A 515 57.79 -63.57 11.75
C GLU A 515 57.58 -65.06 11.30
N GLU A 516 57.68 -65.51 10.04
CA GLU A 516 57.89 -64.81 8.75
C GLU A 516 56.55 -64.79 7.96
N THR A 517 56.14 -65.69 7.04
CA THR A 517 56.79 -66.77 6.26
C THR A 517 56.28 -66.74 4.81
N THR A 518 57.05 -66.20 3.86
CA THR A 518 56.92 -66.47 2.40
C THR A 518 58.05 -65.79 1.60
N LYS A 519 59.27 -66.34 1.67
CA LYS A 519 60.36 -65.98 0.74
C LYS A 519 60.08 -66.42 -0.70
N VAL A 520 59.57 -65.46 -1.48
CA VAL A 520 60.08 -65.04 -2.81
C VAL A 520 60.65 -66.14 -3.73
N THR A 521 59.87 -66.49 -4.76
CA THR A 521 60.35 -67.07 -6.04
C THR A 521 60.10 -66.13 -7.23
N ALA A 522 59.98 -64.82 -6.97
CA ALA A 522 59.50 -63.83 -7.95
C ALA A 522 60.57 -63.32 -8.93
N ASN A 523 61.85 -63.28 -8.53
CA ASN A 523 62.86 -62.48 -9.25
C ASN A 523 63.37 -63.12 -10.56
N SER A 524 63.37 -64.45 -10.69
CA SER A 524 63.74 -65.12 -11.96
C SER A 524 62.71 -64.86 -13.06
N ARG A 525 61.43 -65.09 -12.77
CA ARG A 525 60.32 -64.93 -13.71
C ARG A 525 60.23 -63.51 -14.28
N ALA A 526 60.55 -62.49 -13.49
CA ALA A 526 60.60 -61.10 -13.95
C ALA A 526 61.79 -60.85 -14.90
N LEU A 527 62.98 -61.38 -14.59
CA LEU A 527 64.16 -61.28 -15.45
C LEU A 527 63.95 -62.01 -16.81
N GLU A 528 63.29 -63.16 -16.81
CA GLU A 528 62.93 -63.90 -18.02
C GLU A 528 61.98 -63.09 -18.92
N PHE A 529 60.92 -62.49 -18.36
CA PHE A 529 60.03 -61.59 -19.12
C PHE A 529 60.78 -60.34 -19.65
N ALA A 530 61.70 -59.77 -18.87
CA ALA A 530 62.50 -58.63 -19.30
C ALA A 530 63.51 -58.96 -20.41
N GLN A 531 64.00 -60.21 -20.48
CA GLN A 531 64.80 -60.70 -21.61
C GLN A 531 63.93 -60.87 -22.86
N ALA A 532 62.78 -61.54 -22.76
CA ALA A 532 61.83 -61.70 -23.87
C ALA A 532 61.35 -60.35 -24.43
N ALA A 533 61.11 -59.35 -23.55
CA ALA A 533 60.75 -57.99 -23.96
C ALA A 533 61.86 -57.29 -24.76
N ARG A 534 63.15 -57.50 -24.42
CA ARG A 534 64.29 -56.96 -25.18
C ARG A 534 64.47 -57.62 -26.54
N GLU A 535 64.12 -58.90 -26.68
CA GLU A 535 64.13 -59.58 -27.98
C GLU A 535 62.96 -59.14 -28.87
N ALA A 536 61.78 -58.91 -28.28
CA ALA A 536 60.64 -58.33 -28.99
C ALA A 536 60.94 -56.89 -29.45
N GLU A 537 61.51 -56.06 -28.57
CA GLU A 537 61.93 -54.67 -28.89
C GLU A 537 62.81 -54.61 -30.14
N LYS A 538 63.84 -55.46 -30.23
CA LYS A 538 64.73 -55.57 -31.41
C LYS A 538 64.04 -55.99 -32.71
N LYS A 539 62.84 -56.56 -32.66
CA LYS A 539 62.08 -57.06 -33.82
C LYS A 539 60.85 -56.22 -34.16
N MET A 540 60.42 -55.31 -33.27
CA MET A 540 59.15 -54.59 -33.37
C MET A 540 59.30 -53.06 -33.33
N LEU A 541 60.44 -52.54 -32.89
CA LEU A 541 60.73 -51.11 -32.90
C LEU A 541 61.42 -50.70 -34.22
N PRO A 542 60.91 -49.70 -34.97
CA PRO A 542 61.61 -49.18 -36.14
C PRO A 542 62.96 -48.55 -35.76
N ALA A 543 64.00 -48.77 -36.56
CA ALA A 543 65.39 -48.44 -36.23
C ALA A 543 65.68 -46.94 -35.98
N GLU A 544 64.75 -46.06 -36.39
CA GLU A 544 64.87 -44.59 -36.30
C GLU A 544 64.33 -44.00 -34.99
N TYR A 545 63.62 -44.78 -34.17
CA TYR A 545 62.92 -44.28 -32.98
C TYR A 545 63.34 -44.99 -31.70
N SER A 546 63.51 -44.25 -30.60
CA SER A 546 63.45 -44.86 -29.27
C SER A 546 62.01 -45.23 -28.90
N LEU A 547 61.86 -46.21 -28.00
CA LEU A 547 60.56 -46.74 -27.58
C LEU A 547 59.59 -45.64 -27.10
N ASP A 548 60.09 -44.64 -26.36
CA ASP A 548 59.26 -43.56 -25.81
C ASP A 548 58.88 -42.50 -26.85
N GLN A 549 59.76 -42.19 -27.81
CA GLN A 549 59.45 -41.35 -28.95
C GLN A 549 58.39 -42.01 -29.86
N TYR A 550 58.52 -43.32 -30.11
CA TYR A 550 57.56 -44.04 -30.94
C TYR A 550 56.16 -44.10 -30.30
N LEU A 551 56.08 -44.31 -28.98
CA LEU A 551 54.82 -44.21 -28.23
C LEU A 551 54.20 -42.81 -28.31
N GLN A 552 54.99 -41.74 -28.20
CA GLN A 552 54.48 -40.36 -28.35
C GLN A 552 53.94 -40.09 -29.77
N HIS A 553 54.67 -40.53 -30.81
CA HIS A 553 54.22 -40.44 -32.20
C HIS A 553 52.91 -41.21 -32.43
N LEU A 554 52.77 -42.40 -31.85
CA LEU A 554 51.53 -43.19 -31.94
C LEU A 554 50.35 -42.54 -31.19
N VAL A 555 50.55 -41.93 -30.01
CA VAL A 555 49.52 -41.10 -29.35
C VAL A 555 49.10 -39.93 -30.25
N GLY A 556 50.03 -39.34 -30.99
CA GLY A 556 49.73 -38.35 -32.02
C GLY A 556 48.79 -38.86 -33.12
N ARG A 557 48.88 -40.15 -33.48
CA ARG A 557 48.12 -40.78 -34.57
C ARG A 557 46.79 -41.42 -34.17
N TRP A 558 46.64 -41.95 -32.95
CA TRP A 558 45.38 -42.55 -32.49
C TRP A 558 44.53 -41.61 -31.63
N ASN A 559 45.14 -40.72 -30.84
CA ASN A 559 44.42 -39.82 -29.94
C ASN A 559 44.20 -38.45 -30.59
N THR A 560 43.16 -38.34 -31.42
CA THR A 560 42.83 -37.13 -32.19
C THR A 560 42.07 -36.06 -31.39
N LEU A 561 42.09 -36.10 -30.06
CA LEU A 561 41.46 -35.08 -29.21
C LEU A 561 42.26 -33.77 -29.24
N LEU A 562 41.54 -32.64 -29.30
CA LEU A 562 42.11 -31.28 -29.34
C LEU A 562 42.39 -30.72 -27.95
N ASP A 563 41.59 -31.05 -26.93
CA ASP A 563 41.87 -30.70 -25.54
C ASP A 563 43.01 -31.56 -24.99
N ALA A 564 44.05 -30.89 -24.46
CA ALA A 564 45.21 -31.53 -23.86
C ALA A 564 44.86 -32.36 -22.62
N ASN A 565 43.85 -31.96 -21.83
CA ASN A 565 43.46 -32.69 -20.62
C ASN A 565 42.72 -33.98 -20.97
N ALA A 566 41.70 -33.92 -21.83
CA ALA A 566 41.01 -35.10 -22.34
C ALA A 566 41.97 -36.04 -23.08
N LYS A 567 42.93 -35.50 -23.85
CA LYS A 567 43.99 -36.27 -24.50
C LYS A 567 44.87 -37.02 -23.50
N ALA A 568 45.34 -36.35 -22.44
CA ALA A 568 46.12 -36.98 -21.38
C ALA A 568 45.35 -38.07 -20.63
N ASN A 569 44.10 -37.79 -20.24
CA ASN A 569 43.24 -38.73 -19.51
C ASN A 569 43.00 -40.01 -20.33
N LEU A 570 42.54 -39.89 -21.59
CA LEU A 570 42.29 -41.04 -22.46
C LEU A 570 43.56 -41.89 -22.68
N THR A 571 44.74 -41.26 -22.75
CA THR A 571 46.01 -42.00 -22.83
C THR A 571 46.33 -42.77 -21.55
N GLU A 572 46.09 -42.21 -20.36
CA GLU A 572 46.32 -42.93 -19.09
C GLU A 572 45.23 -43.97 -18.78
N ASP A 573 44.01 -43.80 -19.29
CA ASP A 573 42.95 -44.83 -19.23
C ASP A 573 43.33 -46.07 -20.05
N ILE A 574 43.84 -45.88 -21.27
CA ILE A 574 44.34 -47.00 -22.09
C ILE A 574 45.61 -47.61 -21.48
N ASN A 575 46.52 -46.81 -20.92
CA ASN A 575 47.65 -47.34 -20.13
C ASN A 575 47.18 -48.20 -18.94
N SER A 576 46.11 -47.79 -18.25
CA SER A 576 45.51 -48.55 -17.15
C SER A 576 44.93 -49.88 -17.63
N LEU A 577 44.15 -49.84 -18.72
CA LEU A 577 43.58 -51.02 -19.37
C LEU A 577 44.65 -52.04 -19.76
N VAL A 578 45.74 -51.61 -20.42
CA VAL A 578 46.85 -52.50 -20.80
C VAL A 578 47.57 -53.07 -19.57
N ARG A 579 47.82 -52.24 -18.54
CA ARG A 579 48.45 -52.69 -17.29
C ARG A 579 47.62 -53.78 -16.60
N ASP A 580 46.30 -53.61 -16.46
CA ASP A 580 45.46 -54.59 -15.78
C ASP A 580 45.18 -55.85 -16.61
N TYR A 581 45.05 -55.72 -17.93
CA TYR A 581 45.00 -56.86 -18.84
C TYR A 581 46.27 -57.71 -18.75
N LEU A 582 47.46 -57.09 -18.83
CA LEU A 582 48.73 -57.79 -18.63
C LEU A 582 48.85 -58.38 -17.22
N ARG A 583 48.48 -57.67 -16.14
CA ARG A 583 48.52 -58.22 -14.77
C ARG A 583 47.69 -59.50 -14.62
N GLY A 584 46.50 -59.57 -15.23
CA GLY A 584 45.67 -60.78 -15.22
C GLY A 584 46.35 -61.93 -15.98
N ILE A 585 46.91 -61.62 -17.15
CA ILE A 585 47.58 -62.57 -18.06
C ILE A 585 48.87 -63.13 -17.47
N LEU A 586 49.77 -62.28 -16.98
CA LEU A 586 51.11 -62.63 -16.52
C LEU A 586 51.11 -63.54 -15.29
N ARG A 587 50.05 -63.50 -14.46
CA ARG A 587 49.87 -64.44 -13.34
C ARG A 587 49.84 -65.89 -13.85
N ASN A 588 49.15 -66.13 -14.95
CA ASN A 588 48.83 -67.47 -15.46
C ASN A 588 49.79 -67.96 -16.57
N LEU A 589 50.57 -67.06 -17.19
CA LEU A 589 51.43 -67.38 -18.34
C LEU A 589 52.88 -67.69 -17.96
N ARG A 590 53.45 -68.75 -18.57
CA ARG A 590 54.89 -69.11 -18.45
C ARG A 590 55.74 -68.15 -19.31
N PRO A 591 56.94 -67.71 -18.88
CA PRO A 591 57.75 -66.74 -19.63
C PRO A 591 58.11 -67.17 -21.06
N SER A 592 58.42 -68.45 -21.26
CA SER A 592 58.75 -69.03 -22.57
C SER A 592 57.62 -68.97 -23.62
N ALA A 593 56.40 -68.63 -23.24
CA ALA A 593 55.27 -68.43 -24.15
C ALA A 593 55.05 -66.95 -24.54
N PHE A 594 55.89 -66.02 -24.06
CA PHE A 594 55.81 -64.59 -24.40
C PHE A 594 56.72 -64.23 -25.58
N ASN A 595 56.42 -64.79 -26.75
CA ASN A 595 57.14 -64.52 -28.00
C ASN A 595 56.48 -63.34 -28.79
N PRO A 596 57.17 -62.73 -29.78
CA PRO A 596 56.65 -61.56 -30.50
C PRO A 596 55.27 -61.78 -31.14
N GLU A 597 54.99 -62.94 -31.70
CA GLU A 597 53.68 -63.26 -32.28
C GLU A 597 52.58 -63.28 -31.21
N ARG A 598 52.88 -63.80 -30.01
CA ARG A 598 51.94 -63.75 -28.88
C ARG A 598 51.67 -62.32 -28.41
N ILE A 599 52.66 -61.42 -28.49
CA ILE A 599 52.44 -59.99 -28.20
C ILE A 599 51.46 -59.39 -29.20
N LYS A 600 51.59 -59.67 -30.51
CA LYS A 600 50.59 -59.25 -31.51
C LYS A 600 49.20 -59.80 -31.19
N THR A 601 49.08 -61.10 -30.89
CA THR A 601 47.77 -61.69 -30.55
C THR A 601 47.14 -61.05 -29.30
N LEU A 602 47.95 -60.70 -28.30
CA LEU A 602 47.48 -60.05 -27.08
C LEU A 602 47.13 -58.56 -27.31
N ALA A 603 47.83 -57.87 -28.20
CA ALA A 603 47.51 -56.51 -28.59
C ALA A 603 46.18 -56.45 -29.37
N ALA A 604 46.02 -57.27 -30.42
CA ALA A 604 44.78 -57.41 -31.20
C ALA A 604 43.59 -57.77 -30.30
N ASN A 605 43.67 -58.85 -29.50
CA ASN A 605 42.61 -59.26 -28.58
C ASN A 605 42.23 -58.20 -27.51
N LEU A 606 43.10 -57.22 -27.25
CA LEU A 606 42.77 -56.08 -26.38
C LEU A 606 42.14 -54.93 -27.18
N ALA A 607 42.67 -54.64 -28.36
CA ALA A 607 42.23 -53.57 -29.23
C ALA A 607 40.86 -53.86 -29.88
N ASP A 608 40.60 -55.09 -30.33
CA ASP A 608 39.37 -55.50 -31.04
C ASP A 608 38.13 -55.58 -30.11
N ARG A 609 38.24 -55.11 -28.87
CA ARG A 609 37.10 -54.93 -27.97
C ARG A 609 36.17 -53.86 -28.55
N PRO A 610 34.83 -54.05 -28.49
CA PRO A 610 33.87 -53.16 -29.14
C PRO A 610 33.92 -51.70 -28.66
N ASN A 611 34.48 -51.46 -27.46
CA ASN A 611 34.66 -50.12 -26.91
C ASN A 611 35.87 -49.36 -27.50
N LEU A 612 36.88 -50.06 -28.03
CA LEU A 612 38.09 -49.47 -28.62
C LEU A 612 38.02 -49.37 -30.14
N LEU A 613 37.22 -50.21 -30.81
CA LEU A 613 36.88 -50.10 -32.24
C LEU A 613 36.25 -48.73 -32.62
N GLN A 614 35.80 -47.95 -31.65
CA GLN A 614 35.27 -46.59 -31.85
C GLN A 614 36.37 -45.53 -32.04
N ILE A 615 37.64 -45.86 -31.81
CA ILE A 615 38.78 -44.95 -31.97
C ILE A 615 39.18 -44.90 -33.45
N ARG A 616 39.12 -43.70 -34.04
CA ARG A 616 39.26 -43.42 -35.50
C ARG A 616 40.47 -44.06 -36.20
N ASN A 617 41.54 -44.38 -35.48
CA ASN A 617 42.75 -44.99 -36.03
C ASN A 617 43.13 -46.24 -35.22
N HIS A 618 42.29 -47.27 -35.36
CA HIS A 618 42.41 -48.56 -34.69
C HIS A 618 43.80 -49.20 -34.88
N ALA A 619 44.36 -49.17 -36.10
CA ALA A 619 45.69 -49.72 -36.37
C ALA A 619 46.81 -49.04 -35.56
N ALA A 620 46.79 -47.71 -35.43
CA ALA A 620 47.76 -46.99 -34.61
C ALA A 620 47.54 -47.21 -33.10
N LEU A 621 46.32 -47.56 -32.67
CA LEU A 621 46.01 -47.95 -31.30
C LEU A 621 46.51 -49.36 -30.98
N GLU A 622 46.31 -50.33 -31.87
CA GLU A 622 46.81 -51.70 -31.70
C GLU A 622 48.35 -51.72 -31.63
N GLU A 623 49.01 -50.97 -32.51
CA GLU A 623 50.47 -50.76 -32.46
C GLU A 623 50.92 -50.07 -31.17
N TYR A 624 50.18 -49.06 -30.69
CA TYR A 624 50.45 -48.39 -29.41
C TYR A 624 50.36 -49.37 -28.22
N ILE A 625 49.30 -50.17 -28.17
CA ILE A 625 49.10 -51.22 -27.17
C ILE A 625 50.27 -52.21 -27.22
N ARG A 626 50.65 -52.67 -28.41
CA ARG A 626 51.74 -53.64 -28.65
C ARG A 626 53.08 -53.15 -28.09
N ILE A 627 53.46 -51.90 -28.40
CA ILE A 627 54.71 -51.28 -27.91
C ILE A 627 54.62 -50.95 -26.41
N TYR A 628 53.46 -50.55 -25.90
CA TYR A 628 53.27 -50.28 -24.47
C TYR A 628 53.34 -51.57 -23.62
N MET A 629 52.88 -52.72 -24.14
CA MET A 629 53.10 -54.01 -23.48
C MET A 629 54.60 -54.33 -23.32
N ILE A 630 55.42 -54.05 -24.34
CA ILE A 630 56.89 -54.22 -24.26
C ILE A 630 57.49 -53.27 -23.21
N LYS A 631 57.05 -52.00 -23.17
CA LYS A 631 57.49 -51.01 -22.15
C LYS A 631 57.24 -51.49 -20.72
N LEU A 632 56.09 -52.11 -20.47
CA LEU A 632 55.68 -52.58 -19.15
C LEU A 632 56.46 -53.80 -18.64
N LEU A 633 57.07 -54.58 -19.53
CA LEU A 633 57.83 -55.79 -19.20
C LEU A 633 59.35 -55.58 -19.24
N LYS A 634 59.80 -54.44 -19.76
CA LYS A 634 61.20 -53.96 -19.68
C LYS A 634 61.51 -53.24 -18.35
N ARG A 635 60.49 -53.01 -17.51
CA ARG A 635 60.56 -52.42 -16.16
C ARG A 635 60.49 -53.49 -15.08
#